data_AF-A0A1N7E1R9-F1
#
_entry.id   AF-A0A1N7E1R9-F1
#
_cell.length_a   1.000
_cell.length_b   1.000
_cell.length_c   1.000
_cell.angle_alpha   90.00
_cell.angle_beta   90.00
_cell.angle_gamma   90.00
#
_symmetry.space_group_name_H-M   'P 1'
#
loop_
_entity.id
_entity.type
_entity.pdbx_description
1 polymer ?
#
loop_
_entity_poly.entity_id
_entity_poly.type
_entity_poly.pdbx_seq_one_letter_code
_entity_poly.pdbx_strand_id
1 'polypeptide(L)'
;MPHADFRSSPPPPGSERPERLLRLLAEDLRTIVERDPSVRDRKEALLHPVLPALWLHRVAHRLHRRGRRVPARLLMLLARCVTGVEIHPGAALGRRVFVDHGAAVVIGETAVVGDDVTIYHQVTLGAVGWWRDNLRAAGERRHPVIGARVVLGAGATVLGPVRVGDDAVIGARALVLGDVPAGARALAPAGTVSPPSGGTSPRTTRADLSRPPDERNGSMNPDSTVLIVGATDETVRKAKELGLTVLLLQHPTKVSPEQEELADVLRVLDYTDWAAVEPVARELWREPGFRVALSITEPGLENAGRVNDLFGLGGTGYEVTRLFRDKLAMRRHLAGLDPSTVTAAPLLRREDLDAFGAAHGYPFIVKPTDATASIGVFRIGGPQDAEQVWATVEGLRGTRTDRVSTMYLLRDFLMEEYVEGPEFSVEAFSFAGRHVVVAITEKFVHADRFAELGHAVPARLDEPVRERIGASVRRFLDLIGLRDGVTHTELRLGPHGPAIIESHNRVAGDMIPELVRGAYGIDLVEYALGWPFRLVPELPDRPEAHAGASVRSLVSEPGRVESVEGVADAAARDGVLDVRVTAKPGDTVHALRDNWDRLGLVAVTGPDTDAAIRRGGEVIGDAIRIRVVGEDGRTWLAHAAEARSLAEVPA
;
A
#
# COMPACT_ATOMS: atom_id res chain seq x y z
N MET A 1 -23.16 -7.54 41.00
CA MET A 1 -22.25 -6.95 42.01
C MET A 1 -21.55 -5.77 41.38
N PRO A 2 -21.41 -4.64 42.09
CA PRO A 2 -21.44 -3.33 41.47
C PRO A 2 -20.15 -3.01 40.70
N HIS A 3 -20.35 -2.35 39.55
CA HIS A 3 -19.34 -1.64 38.78
C HIS A 3 -18.56 -0.70 39.71
N ALA A 4 -17.24 -0.90 39.83
CA ALA A 4 -16.37 0.09 40.43
C ALA A 4 -16.30 1.30 39.48
N ASP A 5 -16.90 2.41 39.92
CA ASP A 5 -16.84 3.71 39.29
C ASP A 5 -15.39 4.22 39.24
N PHE A 6 -14.74 4.14 38.07
CA PHE A 6 -13.38 4.66 37.83
C PHE A 6 -13.41 6.05 37.17
N ARG A 7 -14.29 6.93 37.66
CA ARG A 7 -14.21 8.38 37.42
C ARG A 7 -13.39 9.04 38.53
N SER A 8 -12.07 8.88 38.50
CA SER A 8 -11.19 9.79 39.24
C SER A 8 -10.21 10.44 38.27
N SER A 9 -10.57 11.64 37.82
CA SER A 9 -9.60 12.63 37.36
C SER A 9 -8.48 12.77 38.40
N PRO A 10 -7.22 13.02 38.00
CA PRO A 10 -6.15 13.22 38.96
C PRO A 10 -6.53 14.34 39.95
N PRO A 11 -6.19 14.22 41.24
CA PRO A 11 -6.65 15.16 42.25
C PRO A 11 -6.17 16.60 41.94
N PRO A 12 -7.00 17.63 42.22
CA PRO A 12 -6.66 19.05 42.02
C PRO A 12 -5.50 19.49 42.93
N PRO A 13 -4.85 20.64 42.65
CA PRO A 13 -3.50 20.93 43.12
C PRO A 13 -3.45 21.25 44.62
N GLY A 14 -3.04 20.27 45.42
CA GLY A 14 -2.52 20.48 46.77
C GLY A 14 -1.00 20.48 46.74
N SER A 15 -0.37 21.47 47.39
CA SER A 15 1.09 21.64 47.47
C SER A 15 1.81 20.36 47.92
N GLU A 16 2.42 19.63 46.99
CA GLU A 16 3.29 18.51 47.37
C GLU A 16 4.52 19.06 48.10
N ARG A 17 4.60 18.76 49.40
CA ARG A 17 5.72 19.16 50.27
C ARG A 17 7.03 18.55 49.73
N PRO A 18 8.18 19.24 49.83
CA PRO A 18 9.49 18.69 49.47
C PRO A 18 9.78 17.30 50.06
N GLU A 19 9.26 17.05 51.27
CA GLU A 19 9.28 15.77 51.99
C GLU A 19 8.70 14.61 51.17
N ARG A 20 7.67 14.86 50.34
CA ARG A 20 7.05 13.85 49.47
C ARG A 20 7.95 13.46 48.30
N LEU A 21 8.68 14.42 47.72
CA LEU A 21 9.63 14.16 46.63
C LEU A 21 10.83 13.36 47.15
N LEU A 22 11.46 13.80 48.25
CA LEU A 22 12.60 13.09 48.83
C LEU A 22 12.25 11.64 49.19
N ARG A 23 11.03 11.43 49.69
CA ARG A 23 10.52 10.09 49.96
C ARG A 23 10.37 9.23 48.70
N LEU A 24 9.87 9.81 47.59
CA LEU A 24 9.79 9.10 46.30
C LEU A 24 11.17 8.75 45.76
N LEU A 25 12.13 9.68 45.82
CA LEU A 25 13.50 9.42 45.36
C LEU A 25 14.17 8.31 46.19
N ALA A 26 13.94 8.29 47.50
CA ALA A 26 14.43 7.24 48.39
C ALA A 26 13.73 5.89 48.12
N GLU A 27 12.46 5.89 47.73
CA GLU A 27 11.73 4.69 47.31
C GLU A 27 12.24 4.15 45.97
N ASP A 28 12.51 5.01 44.99
CA ASP A 28 13.08 4.60 43.70
C ASP A 28 14.45 3.93 43.90
N LEU A 29 15.34 4.54 44.70
CA LEU A 29 16.66 3.97 45.02
C LEU A 29 16.54 2.60 45.70
N ARG A 30 15.60 2.45 46.64
CA ARG A 30 15.35 1.18 47.33
C ARG A 30 14.79 0.12 46.38
N THR A 31 13.90 0.52 45.48
CA THR A 31 13.28 -0.38 44.51
C THR A 31 14.34 -1.01 43.59
N ILE A 32 15.37 -0.26 43.20
CA ILE A 32 16.48 -0.80 42.41
C ILE A 32 17.21 -1.91 43.17
N VAL A 33 17.56 -1.67 44.44
CA VAL A 33 18.21 -2.70 45.29
C VAL A 33 17.31 -3.92 45.49
N GLU A 34 15.99 -3.73 45.58
CA GLU A 34 15.04 -4.81 45.81
C GLU A 34 14.73 -5.64 44.55
N ARG A 35 14.78 -5.04 43.35
CA ARG A 35 14.31 -5.66 42.09
C ARG A 35 15.40 -5.97 41.08
N ASP A 36 16.56 -5.34 41.15
CA ASP A 36 17.71 -5.66 40.29
C ASP A 36 18.68 -6.61 41.03
N PRO A 37 18.73 -7.90 40.64
CA PRO A 37 19.60 -8.88 41.29
C PRO A 37 21.10 -8.61 41.08
N SER A 38 21.46 -7.75 40.12
CA SER A 38 22.85 -7.38 39.85
C SER A 38 23.39 -6.30 40.79
N VAL A 39 22.52 -5.61 41.53
CA VAL A 39 22.85 -4.52 42.44
C VAL A 39 22.85 -5.01 43.89
N ARG A 40 24.01 -4.92 44.57
CA ARG A 40 24.20 -5.51 45.91
C ARG A 40 23.81 -4.58 47.04
N ASP A 41 23.98 -3.27 46.86
CA ASP A 41 23.72 -2.28 47.88
C ASP A 41 23.28 -0.92 47.31
N ARG A 42 22.95 0.03 48.20
CA ARG A 42 22.49 1.37 47.81
C ARG A 42 23.55 2.21 47.09
N LYS A 43 24.84 1.93 47.28
CA LYS A 43 25.92 2.68 46.61
C LYS A 43 26.00 2.25 45.15
N GLU A 44 25.90 0.95 44.88
CA GLU A 44 25.80 0.43 43.51
C GLU A 44 24.51 0.92 42.83
N ALA A 45 23.39 0.96 43.55
CA ALA A 45 22.11 1.46 43.01
C ALA A 45 22.17 2.92 42.55
N LEU A 46 23.04 3.77 43.14
CA LEU A 46 23.24 5.16 42.69
C LEU A 46 23.87 5.24 41.29
N LEU A 47 24.58 4.20 40.86
CA LEU A 47 25.20 4.11 39.55
C LEU A 47 24.27 3.44 38.51
N HIS A 48 23.07 3.01 38.92
CA HIS A 48 22.13 2.36 38.01
C HIS A 48 21.68 3.35 36.92
N PRO A 49 21.77 3.00 35.64
CA PRO A 49 21.65 3.94 34.51
C PRO A 49 20.26 4.59 34.41
N VAL A 50 19.24 3.98 35.02
CA VAL A 50 17.86 4.46 34.94
C VAL A 50 17.43 5.32 36.14
N LEU A 51 18.18 5.30 37.25
CA LEU A 51 17.83 6.12 38.42
C LEU A 51 17.80 7.63 38.12
N PRO A 52 18.75 8.20 37.34
CA PRO A 52 18.69 9.59 36.93
C PRO A 52 17.43 9.93 36.11
N ALA A 53 16.92 8.98 35.30
CA ALA A 53 15.74 9.20 34.47
C ALA A 53 14.49 9.43 35.33
N LEU A 54 14.26 8.56 36.33
CA LEU A 54 13.13 8.67 37.25
C LEU A 54 13.22 9.93 38.10
N TRP A 55 14.42 10.23 38.64
CA TRP A 55 14.63 11.40 39.50
C TRP A 55 14.44 12.72 38.73
N LEU A 56 15.05 12.85 37.56
CA LEU A 56 14.89 14.03 36.71
C LEU A 56 13.45 14.17 36.24
N HIS A 57 12.76 13.08 35.90
CA HIS A 57 11.33 13.12 35.59
C HIS A 57 10.50 13.63 36.77
N ARG A 58 10.70 13.13 38.00
CA ARG A 58 9.94 13.61 39.17
C ARG A 58 10.11 15.11 39.42
N VAL A 59 11.32 15.64 39.20
CA VAL A 59 11.58 17.09 39.25
C VAL A 59 10.91 17.83 38.08
N ALA A 60 11.05 17.31 36.85
CA ALA A 60 10.46 17.88 35.64
C ALA A 60 8.93 17.91 35.71
N HIS A 61 8.29 16.85 36.19
CA HIS A 61 6.85 16.75 36.40
C HIS A 61 6.36 17.82 37.38
N ARG A 62 7.09 18.04 38.47
CA ARG A 62 6.77 19.11 39.42
C ARG A 62 6.89 20.51 38.81
N LEU A 63 7.88 20.76 37.95
CA LEU A 63 7.98 22.03 37.22
C LEU A 63 6.84 22.18 36.21
N HIS A 64 6.51 21.12 35.48
CA HIS A 64 5.44 21.06 34.50
C HIS A 64 4.08 21.38 35.13
N ARG A 65 3.76 20.77 36.28
CA ARG A 65 2.53 21.04 37.06
C ARG A 65 2.44 22.47 37.60
N ARG A 66 3.58 23.15 37.78
CA ARG A 66 3.66 24.57 38.18
C ARG A 66 3.61 25.53 36.98
N GLY A 67 3.32 25.03 35.78
CA GLY A 67 3.27 25.83 34.55
C GLY A 67 4.64 26.13 33.93
N ARG A 68 5.75 25.68 34.52
CA ARG A 68 7.11 25.90 33.98
C ARG A 68 7.42 24.87 32.89
N ARG A 69 6.73 24.97 31.75
CA ARG A 69 6.77 23.97 30.66
C ARG A 69 8.13 23.85 29.98
N VAL A 70 8.81 24.97 29.71
CA VAL A 70 10.12 24.97 29.04
C VAL A 70 11.22 24.34 29.91
N PRO A 71 11.43 24.76 31.18
CA PRO A 71 12.40 24.09 32.05
C PRO A 71 12.12 22.60 32.25
N ALA A 72 10.85 22.21 32.35
CA ALA A 72 10.46 20.81 32.47
C ALA A 72 10.87 19.99 31.24
N ARG A 73 10.65 20.52 30.02
CA ARG A 73 11.09 19.87 28.77
C ARG A 73 12.61 19.79 28.66
N LEU A 74 13.34 20.82 29.08
CA LEU A 74 14.80 20.80 29.07
C LEU A 74 15.36 19.68 29.98
N LEU A 75 14.79 19.52 31.18
CA LEU A 75 15.17 18.41 32.08
C LEU A 75 14.84 17.04 31.49
N MET A 76 13.72 16.89 30.77
CA MET A 76 13.40 15.67 30.04
C MET A 76 14.45 15.37 28.96
N LEU A 77 14.85 16.37 28.16
CA LEU A 77 15.88 16.18 27.13
C LEU A 77 17.22 15.77 27.73
N LEU A 78 17.61 16.39 28.86
CA LEU A 78 18.81 15.99 29.60
C LEU A 78 18.73 14.54 30.08
N ALA A 79 17.61 14.15 30.69
CA ALA A 79 17.38 12.77 31.12
C ALA A 79 17.48 11.78 29.96
N ARG A 80 16.86 12.10 28.81
CA ARG A 80 16.94 11.31 27.59
C ARG A 80 18.37 11.17 27.08
N CYS A 81 19.13 12.26 27.00
CA CYS A 81 20.51 12.22 26.52
C CYS A 81 21.41 11.35 27.39
N VAL A 82 21.21 11.35 28.72
CA VAL A 82 22.05 10.60 29.66
C VAL A 82 21.64 9.14 29.79
N THR A 83 20.34 8.83 29.67
CA THR A 83 19.80 7.51 30.06
C THR A 83 19.14 6.73 28.92
N GLY A 84 18.84 7.39 27.79
CA GLY A 84 18.05 6.81 26.69
C GLY A 84 16.56 6.64 27.00
N VAL A 85 16.10 7.05 28.20
CA VAL A 85 14.70 7.01 28.62
C VAL A 85 14.06 8.37 28.35
N GLU A 86 12.95 8.39 27.62
CA GLU A 86 12.16 9.59 27.37
C GLU A 86 10.81 9.50 28.12
N ILE A 87 10.67 10.27 29.21
CA ILE A 87 9.42 10.38 29.97
C ILE A 87 8.93 11.82 29.89
N HIS A 88 7.84 12.05 29.16
CA HIS A 88 7.29 13.39 29.04
C HIS A 88 6.94 13.97 30.42
N PRO A 89 7.27 15.24 30.73
CA PRO A 89 7.02 15.83 32.05
C PRO A 89 5.54 15.87 32.46
N GLY A 90 4.63 15.76 31.50
CA GLY A 90 3.18 15.67 31.77
C GLY A 90 2.73 14.31 32.28
N ALA A 91 3.49 13.24 32.02
CA ALA A 91 3.13 11.88 32.41
C ALA A 91 3.10 11.77 33.94
N ALA A 92 2.16 10.99 34.47
CA ALA A 92 2.03 10.75 35.90
C ALA A 92 2.59 9.36 36.24
N LEU A 93 3.66 9.31 37.02
CA LEU A 93 4.25 8.05 37.51
C LEU A 93 3.91 7.82 38.99
N GLY A 94 3.48 6.60 39.30
CA GLY A 94 3.29 6.11 40.65
C GLY A 94 4.59 5.92 41.43
N ARG A 95 4.46 5.21 42.53
CA ARG A 95 5.53 4.85 43.46
C ARG A 95 6.20 3.56 43.00
N ARG A 96 7.51 3.43 43.24
CA ARG A 96 8.27 2.19 42.97
C ARG A 96 8.11 1.69 41.53
N VAL A 97 7.99 2.62 40.59
CA VAL A 97 8.08 2.31 39.15
C VAL A 97 9.54 1.92 38.89
N PHE A 98 9.73 0.72 38.38
CA PHE A 98 11.05 0.15 38.14
C PHE A 98 11.26 0.02 36.63
N VAL A 99 12.31 0.66 36.12
CA VAL A 99 12.72 0.51 34.74
C VAL A 99 14.08 -0.19 34.76
N ASP A 100 14.08 -1.44 34.30
CA ASP A 100 15.23 -2.35 34.44
C ASP A 100 16.36 -1.94 33.47
N HIS A 101 16.04 -1.89 32.18
CA HIS A 101 16.96 -1.45 31.14
C HIS A 101 16.31 -0.28 30.39
N GLY A 102 16.79 0.94 30.60
CA GLY A 102 16.10 2.15 30.12
C GLY A 102 16.21 2.44 28.62
N ALA A 103 16.99 1.66 27.87
CA ALA A 103 17.29 1.94 26.48
C ALA A 103 16.00 2.04 25.62
N ALA A 104 15.75 3.22 25.06
CA ALA A 104 14.63 3.53 24.18
C ALA A 104 13.24 3.31 24.79
N VAL A 105 13.08 3.52 26.10
CA VAL A 105 11.75 3.60 26.74
C VAL A 105 11.13 4.97 26.45
N VAL A 106 9.88 4.99 25.97
CA VAL A 106 9.15 6.22 25.63
C VAL A 106 7.79 6.26 26.34
N ILE A 107 7.55 7.31 27.14
CA ILE A 107 6.30 7.52 27.88
C ILE A 107 5.73 8.89 27.53
N GLY A 108 4.57 8.91 26.88
CA GLY A 108 3.96 10.13 26.34
C GLY A 108 3.22 11.00 27.36
N GLU A 109 2.85 12.21 26.93
CA GLU A 109 2.43 13.32 27.81
C GLU A 109 1.28 13.03 28.76
N THR A 110 0.27 12.31 28.31
CA THR A 110 -0.95 12.06 29.10
C THR A 110 -1.00 10.65 29.68
N ALA A 111 0.13 9.93 29.65
CA ALA A 111 0.23 8.60 30.21
C ALA A 111 0.13 8.63 31.73
N VAL A 112 -0.54 7.64 32.31
CA VAL A 112 -0.54 7.40 33.76
C VAL A 112 0.00 6.01 34.01
N VAL A 113 0.98 5.91 34.89
CA VAL A 113 1.60 4.65 35.30
C VAL A 113 1.35 4.47 36.79
N GLY A 114 0.75 3.35 37.18
CA GLY A 114 0.43 2.99 38.55
C GLY A 114 1.65 2.69 39.42
N ASP A 115 1.38 2.28 40.66
CA ASP A 115 2.42 1.89 41.61
C ASP A 115 3.01 0.52 41.25
N ASP A 116 4.27 0.28 41.59
CA ASP A 116 4.95 -1.01 41.48
C ASP A 116 5.10 -1.58 40.05
N VAL A 117 4.93 -0.75 39.01
CA VAL A 117 5.05 -1.17 37.61
C VAL A 117 6.51 -1.45 37.25
N THR A 118 6.76 -2.56 36.55
CA THR A 118 8.07 -2.90 35.98
C THR A 118 8.05 -2.68 34.47
N ILE A 119 9.05 -1.97 33.95
CA ILE A 119 9.19 -1.59 32.54
C ILE A 119 10.56 -2.05 32.03
N TYR A 120 10.57 -2.82 30.95
CA TYR A 120 11.80 -3.23 30.27
C TYR A 120 12.18 -2.27 29.12
N HIS A 121 13.34 -2.49 28.50
CA HIS A 121 13.83 -1.67 27.39
C HIS A 121 12.87 -1.66 26.20
N GLN A 122 12.93 -0.59 25.39
CA GLN A 122 12.14 -0.40 24.17
C GLN A 122 10.62 -0.36 24.37
N VAL A 123 10.14 -0.20 25.62
CA VAL A 123 8.71 -0.06 25.88
C VAL A 123 8.20 1.31 25.41
N THR A 124 7.05 1.31 24.74
CA THR A 124 6.37 2.53 24.28
C THR A 124 4.97 2.65 24.87
N LEU A 125 4.71 3.73 25.62
CA LEU A 125 3.39 4.18 26.05
C LEU A 125 3.00 5.40 25.21
N GLY A 126 2.48 5.15 24.02
CA GLY A 126 2.35 6.12 22.94
C GLY A 126 0.90 6.49 22.62
N ALA A 127 0.73 7.47 21.73
CA ALA A 127 -0.55 7.80 21.14
C ALA A 127 -0.75 7.06 19.80
N VAL A 128 -1.95 7.09 19.22
CA VAL A 128 -2.25 6.34 17.97
C VAL A 128 -1.84 7.07 16.69
N GLY A 129 -1.45 8.34 16.79
CA GLY A 129 -0.93 9.12 15.68
C GLY A 129 -1.49 10.54 15.64
N TRP A 130 -0.68 11.51 15.19
CA TRP A 130 -1.04 12.93 15.21
C TRP A 130 -2.31 13.25 14.40
N TRP A 131 -2.59 12.52 13.32
CA TRP A 131 -3.78 12.68 12.47
C TRP A 131 -5.09 12.32 13.19
N ARG A 132 -5.06 11.37 14.12
CA ARG A 132 -6.21 11.03 14.97
C ARG A 132 -6.25 11.86 16.25
N ASP A 133 -5.08 12.20 16.79
CA ASP A 133 -4.98 12.89 18.08
C ASP A 133 -5.19 14.40 18.01
N ASN A 134 -4.92 15.04 16.86
CA ASN A 134 -5.22 16.46 16.65
C ASN A 134 -6.73 16.76 16.50
N LEU A 135 -7.55 15.73 16.30
CA LEU A 135 -9.02 15.84 16.24
C LEU A 135 -9.68 15.76 17.63
N ARG A 136 -8.92 15.42 18.68
CA ARG A 136 -9.43 15.33 20.06
C ARG A 136 -9.53 16.71 20.70
N ALA A 137 -10.50 16.90 21.59
CA ALA A 137 -10.60 18.17 22.33
C ALA A 137 -9.35 18.41 23.19
N ALA A 138 -8.98 19.68 23.34
CA ALA A 138 -7.83 20.07 24.14
C ALA A 138 -7.97 19.55 25.58
N GLY A 139 -7.02 18.72 26.01
CA GLY A 139 -7.01 18.11 27.35
C GLY A 139 -7.53 16.67 27.41
N GLU A 140 -8.04 16.11 26.32
CA GLU A 140 -8.38 14.69 26.26
C GLU A 140 -7.15 13.79 26.39
N ARG A 141 -7.33 12.63 27.03
CA ARG A 141 -6.29 11.62 27.18
C ARG A 141 -5.97 11.01 25.82
N ARG A 142 -4.69 10.93 25.49
CA ARG A 142 -4.14 10.40 24.23
C ARG A 142 -3.30 9.14 24.42
N HIS A 143 -2.81 8.92 25.65
CA HIS A 143 -1.88 7.87 26.01
C HIS A 143 -2.49 6.91 27.04
N PRO A 144 -1.84 5.74 27.28
CA PRO A 144 -2.41 4.69 28.11
C PRO A 144 -2.47 5.03 29.61
N VAL A 145 -3.31 4.29 30.33
CA VAL A 145 -3.29 4.19 31.79
C VAL A 145 -2.92 2.77 32.17
N ILE A 146 -1.82 2.64 32.89
CA ILE A 146 -1.26 1.39 33.37
C ILE A 146 -1.59 1.27 34.86
N GLY A 147 -2.25 0.17 35.24
CA GLY A 147 -2.60 -0.16 36.61
C GLY A 147 -1.39 -0.48 37.49
N ALA A 148 -1.64 -0.83 38.75
CA ALA A 148 -0.60 -1.18 39.71
C ALA A 148 -0.03 -2.59 39.44
N ARG A 149 1.26 -2.79 39.76
CA ARG A 149 1.97 -4.09 39.67
C ARG A 149 1.97 -4.71 38.26
N VAL A 150 1.80 -3.88 37.22
CA VAL A 150 1.87 -4.32 35.83
C VAL A 150 3.32 -4.57 35.42
N VAL A 151 3.55 -5.59 34.59
CA VAL A 151 4.86 -5.84 33.95
C VAL A 151 4.75 -5.55 32.46
N LEU A 152 5.59 -4.65 31.95
CA LEU A 152 5.71 -4.32 30.52
C LEU A 152 7.03 -4.90 29.98
N GLY A 153 6.94 -6.02 29.28
CA GLY A 153 8.07 -6.74 28.70
C GLY A 153 8.85 -5.96 27.64
N ALA A 154 10.05 -6.44 27.30
CA ALA A 154 10.95 -5.76 26.38
C ALA A 154 10.28 -5.50 25.01
N GLY A 155 10.29 -4.24 24.55
CA GLY A 155 9.67 -3.84 23.28
C GLY A 155 8.13 -3.81 23.30
N ALA A 156 7.48 -4.00 24.46
CA ALA A 156 6.02 -3.91 24.54
C ALA A 156 5.54 -2.50 24.16
N THR A 157 4.48 -2.43 23.36
CA THR A 157 3.95 -1.16 22.85
C THR A 157 2.46 -1.07 23.17
N VAL A 158 2.07 -0.06 23.94
CA VAL A 158 0.66 0.22 24.29
C VAL A 158 0.30 1.58 23.71
N LEU A 159 -0.68 1.63 22.80
CA LEU A 159 -0.99 2.85 22.05
C LEU A 159 -2.42 3.33 22.27
N GLY A 160 -2.56 4.65 22.43
CA GLY A 160 -3.85 5.30 22.57
C GLY A 160 -4.34 5.37 24.02
N PRO A 161 -5.58 5.83 24.25
CA PRO A 161 -6.16 5.96 25.59
C PRO A 161 -6.62 4.60 26.15
N VAL A 162 -5.78 3.57 26.03
CA VAL A 162 -5.98 2.20 26.50
C VAL A 162 -5.81 2.11 28.03
N ARG A 163 -6.55 1.23 28.68
CA ARG A 163 -6.43 0.91 30.10
C ARG A 163 -5.88 -0.50 30.28
N VAL A 164 -4.78 -0.63 31.00
CA VAL A 164 -4.23 -1.90 31.47
C VAL A 164 -4.54 -2.02 32.95
N GLY A 165 -5.30 -3.04 33.35
CA GLY A 165 -5.69 -3.28 34.74
C GLY A 165 -4.53 -3.70 35.62
N ASP A 166 -4.75 -3.67 36.93
CA ASP A 166 -3.76 -4.07 37.94
C ASP A 166 -3.30 -5.53 37.73
N ASP A 167 -2.06 -5.85 38.11
CA ASP A 167 -1.48 -7.20 38.05
C ASP A 167 -1.38 -7.81 36.63
N ALA A 168 -1.65 -7.02 35.59
CA ALA A 168 -1.54 -7.48 34.21
C ALA A 168 -0.08 -7.64 33.75
N VAL A 169 0.16 -8.51 32.77
CA VAL A 169 1.46 -8.70 32.14
C VAL A 169 1.35 -8.47 30.65
N ILE A 170 2.08 -7.48 30.14
CA ILE A 170 2.25 -7.27 28.71
C ILE A 170 3.59 -7.90 28.32
N GLY A 171 3.54 -8.95 27.51
CA GLY A 171 4.70 -9.73 27.10
C GLY A 171 5.67 -8.93 26.22
N ALA A 172 6.88 -9.44 26.08
CA ALA A 172 7.87 -8.84 25.19
C ALA A 172 7.33 -8.72 23.76
N ARG A 173 7.55 -7.56 23.14
CA ARG A 173 7.10 -7.19 21.78
C ARG A 173 5.59 -7.27 21.53
N ALA A 174 4.76 -7.36 22.58
CA ALA A 174 3.32 -7.32 22.43
C ALA A 174 2.84 -5.91 22.08
N LEU A 175 1.93 -5.80 21.10
CA LEU A 175 1.22 -4.58 20.76
C LEU A 175 -0.18 -4.60 21.37
N VAL A 176 -0.50 -3.59 22.18
CA VAL A 176 -1.79 -3.47 22.87
C VAL A 176 -2.51 -2.22 22.37
N LEU A 177 -3.62 -2.42 21.67
CA LEU A 177 -4.48 -1.37 21.11
C LEU A 177 -5.85 -1.27 21.80
N GLY A 178 -6.15 -2.19 22.73
CA GLY A 178 -7.41 -2.26 23.47
C GLY A 178 -7.19 -2.51 24.96
N ASP A 179 -8.24 -2.30 25.76
CA ASP A 179 -8.17 -2.43 27.22
C ASP A 179 -7.82 -3.87 27.65
N VAL A 180 -6.92 -3.99 28.62
CA VAL A 180 -6.45 -5.26 29.19
C VAL A 180 -7.01 -5.38 30.61
N PRO A 181 -7.83 -6.42 30.92
CA PRO A 181 -8.37 -6.62 32.26
C PRO A 181 -7.27 -6.83 33.33
N ALA A 182 -7.61 -6.60 34.60
CA ALA A 182 -6.72 -6.88 35.71
C ALA A 182 -6.33 -8.37 35.77
N GLY A 183 -5.05 -8.65 36.07
CA GLY A 183 -4.48 -10.00 36.12
C GLY A 183 -4.29 -10.68 34.76
N ALA A 184 -4.73 -10.06 33.67
CA ALA A 184 -4.65 -10.65 32.33
C ALA A 184 -3.22 -10.59 31.76
N ARG A 185 -2.92 -11.48 30.81
CA ARG A 185 -1.65 -11.52 30.10
C ARG A 185 -1.86 -11.27 28.61
N ALA A 186 -1.27 -10.21 28.08
CA ALA A 186 -1.24 -9.94 26.64
C ALA A 186 0.16 -10.31 26.12
N LEU A 187 0.28 -11.45 25.45
CA LEU A 187 1.57 -12.00 25.03
C LEU A 187 1.72 -11.93 23.50
N ALA A 188 2.93 -11.64 23.02
CA ALA A 188 3.26 -11.86 21.61
C ALA A 188 3.44 -13.37 21.34
N PRO A 189 3.22 -13.85 20.11
CA PRO A 189 3.50 -15.24 19.74
C PRO A 189 4.95 -15.61 20.06
N ALA A 190 5.15 -16.73 20.76
CA ALA A 190 6.48 -17.25 21.02
C ALA A 190 7.05 -17.91 19.74
N GLY A 191 8.31 -17.65 19.43
CA GLY A 191 9.00 -18.34 18.34
C GLY A 191 9.11 -19.84 18.64
N THR A 192 8.80 -20.69 17.66
CA THR A 192 8.96 -22.14 17.78
C THR A 192 10.41 -22.53 17.54
N VAL A 193 11.04 -23.18 18.53
CA VAL A 193 12.38 -23.76 18.39
C VAL A 193 12.29 -25.00 17.51
N SER A 194 12.87 -24.94 16.30
CA SER A 194 13.04 -26.13 15.46
C SER A 194 14.36 -26.81 15.80
N PRO A 195 14.41 -28.14 16.01
CA PRO A 195 15.67 -28.86 16.13
C PRO A 195 16.45 -28.76 14.81
N PRO A 196 17.79 -28.74 14.84
CA PRO A 196 18.60 -28.74 13.63
C PRO A 196 18.29 -30.01 12.83
N SER A 197 17.75 -29.85 11.62
CA SER A 197 17.42 -30.97 10.73
C SER A 197 18.70 -31.64 10.22
N GLY A 198 19.04 -32.79 10.83
CA GLY A 198 19.95 -33.78 10.26
C GLY A 198 19.38 -34.34 8.95
N GLY A 199 20.27 -34.68 8.03
CA GLY A 199 19.99 -34.83 6.61
C GLY A 199 19.03 -35.96 6.20
N THR A 200 18.79 -35.95 4.88
CA THR A 200 18.09 -36.91 3.99
C THR A 200 16.60 -36.65 3.73
N SER A 201 16.36 -35.98 2.60
CA SER A 201 15.07 -35.92 1.90
C SER A 201 14.76 -37.27 1.24
N PRO A 202 13.60 -37.90 1.48
CA PRO A 202 13.13 -38.99 0.66
C PRO A 202 12.30 -38.45 -0.52
N ARG A 203 12.71 -38.82 -1.74
CA ARG A 203 11.88 -38.72 -2.96
C ARG A 203 10.62 -39.58 -2.77
N THR A 204 9.43 -38.98 -2.81
CA THR A 204 8.16 -39.72 -2.90
C THR A 204 7.70 -39.84 -4.35
N THR A 205 7.50 -41.08 -4.77
CA THR A 205 6.94 -41.49 -6.07
C THR A 205 5.42 -41.33 -6.10
N ARG A 206 4.91 -40.92 -7.27
CA ARG A 206 3.49 -40.90 -7.66
C ARG A 206 2.82 -42.26 -7.48
N ALA A 207 2.12 -42.50 -6.37
CA ALA A 207 1.08 -43.52 -6.25
C ALA A 207 0.39 -43.41 -4.87
N ASP A 208 -0.43 -42.38 -4.66
CA ASP A 208 -1.55 -42.49 -3.70
C ASP A 208 -2.60 -41.41 -4.00
N LEU A 209 -3.50 -41.71 -4.94
CA LEU A 209 -4.68 -40.90 -5.27
C LEU A 209 -5.88 -41.83 -5.36
N SER A 210 -6.37 -42.32 -4.22
CA SER A 210 -7.69 -42.92 -4.13
C SER A 210 -8.23 -42.96 -2.69
N ARG A 211 -8.86 -41.87 -2.24
CA ARG A 211 -9.88 -41.90 -1.17
C ARG A 211 -10.88 -40.75 -1.34
N PRO A 212 -12.18 -40.97 -1.08
CA PRO A 212 -13.18 -39.91 -1.16
C PRO A 212 -13.11 -38.98 0.07
N PRO A 213 -13.56 -37.71 -0.05
CA PRO A 213 -13.50 -36.74 1.02
C PRO A 213 -14.59 -37.02 2.05
N ASP A 214 -14.20 -37.16 3.32
CA ASP A 214 -15.13 -37.23 4.44
C ASP A 214 -15.00 -35.96 5.29
N GLU A 215 -16.12 -35.58 5.89
CA GLU A 215 -16.43 -34.23 6.35
C GLU A 215 -15.72 -33.83 7.66
N ARG A 216 -15.21 -32.59 7.65
CA ARG A 216 -14.89 -31.68 8.77
C ARG A 216 -13.98 -32.19 9.90
N ASN A 217 -12.68 -31.88 9.78
CA ASN A 217 -11.90 -31.28 10.88
C ASN A 217 -10.70 -30.45 10.33
N GLY A 218 -10.84 -29.12 10.31
CA GLY A 218 -9.78 -28.11 10.54
C GLY A 218 -8.55 -27.96 9.62
N SER A 219 -8.17 -28.87 8.73
CA SER A 219 -7.00 -28.65 7.84
C SER A 219 -7.42 -27.95 6.54
N MET A 220 -6.91 -26.74 6.29
CA MET A 220 -7.09 -26.04 5.02
C MET A 220 -6.61 -26.91 3.85
N ASN A 221 -7.40 -27.00 2.77
CA ASN A 221 -7.04 -27.77 1.58
C ASN A 221 -6.09 -26.94 0.68
N PRO A 222 -4.84 -27.39 0.44
CA PRO A 222 -3.90 -26.68 -0.42
C PRO A 222 -4.43 -26.46 -1.84
N ASP A 223 -5.23 -27.41 -2.38
CA ASP A 223 -5.75 -27.35 -3.74
C ASP A 223 -6.76 -26.21 -3.96
N SER A 224 -7.35 -25.66 -2.89
CA SER A 224 -8.24 -24.49 -2.91
C SER A 224 -7.66 -23.28 -2.17
N THR A 225 -6.36 -23.31 -1.85
CA THR A 225 -5.69 -22.24 -1.10
C THR A 225 -4.81 -21.41 -2.02
N VAL A 226 -4.96 -20.08 -1.97
CA VAL A 226 -4.17 -19.11 -2.72
C VAL A 226 -3.34 -18.27 -1.76
N LEU A 227 -2.06 -18.06 -2.09
CA LEU A 227 -1.25 -17.01 -1.49
C LEU A 227 -1.36 -15.74 -2.33
N ILE A 228 -1.90 -14.67 -1.78
CA ILE A 228 -2.00 -13.36 -2.43
C ILE A 228 -0.92 -12.44 -1.87
N VAL A 229 -0.06 -11.93 -2.73
CA VAL A 229 1.03 -11.00 -2.37
C VAL A 229 0.61 -9.59 -2.73
N GLY A 230 0.08 -8.83 -1.76
CA GLY A 230 -0.50 -7.52 -2.00
C GLY A 230 -1.86 -7.58 -2.69
N ALA A 231 -2.89 -7.03 -2.03
CA ALA A 231 -4.27 -7.12 -2.48
C ALA A 231 -5.05 -5.82 -2.25
N THR A 232 -6.11 -5.62 -3.04
CA THR A 232 -7.21 -4.70 -2.70
C THR A 232 -8.30 -5.45 -1.93
N ASP A 233 -9.22 -4.72 -1.32
CA ASP A 233 -10.38 -5.32 -0.65
C ASP A 233 -11.22 -6.15 -1.62
N GLU A 234 -11.41 -5.66 -2.85
CA GLU A 234 -12.08 -6.40 -3.92
C GLU A 234 -11.38 -7.71 -4.28
N THR A 235 -10.05 -7.72 -4.32
CA THR A 235 -9.28 -8.93 -4.59
C THR A 235 -9.62 -10.02 -3.58
N VAL A 236 -9.62 -9.66 -2.29
CA VAL A 236 -9.87 -10.60 -1.19
C VAL A 236 -11.32 -11.08 -1.22
N ARG A 237 -12.28 -10.16 -1.38
CA ARG A 237 -13.70 -10.48 -1.46
C ARG A 237 -14.02 -11.46 -2.59
N LYS A 238 -13.54 -11.18 -3.81
CA LYS A 238 -13.75 -12.06 -4.96
C LYS A 238 -13.11 -13.43 -4.78
N ALA A 239 -11.92 -13.49 -4.18
CA ALA A 239 -11.31 -14.77 -3.86
C ALA A 239 -12.18 -15.60 -2.88
N LYS A 240 -12.79 -14.96 -1.88
CA LYS A 240 -13.74 -15.62 -0.97
C LYS A 240 -15.06 -16.00 -1.64
N GLU A 241 -15.61 -15.17 -2.53
CA GLU A 241 -16.80 -15.47 -3.33
C GLU A 241 -16.60 -16.68 -4.24
N LEU A 242 -15.39 -16.87 -4.76
CA LEU A 242 -14.96 -18.07 -5.49
C LEU A 242 -14.74 -19.31 -4.59
N GLY A 243 -14.92 -19.18 -3.27
CA GLY A 243 -14.74 -20.26 -2.32
C GLY A 243 -13.30 -20.61 -2.00
N LEU A 244 -12.34 -19.71 -2.27
CA LEU A 244 -10.93 -19.93 -1.99
C LEU A 244 -10.59 -19.68 -0.51
N THR A 245 -9.58 -20.40 -0.03
CA THR A 245 -8.86 -20.06 1.20
C THR A 245 -7.78 -19.03 0.84
N VAL A 246 -7.77 -17.88 1.52
CA VAL A 246 -6.92 -16.74 1.22
C VAL A 246 -5.84 -16.58 2.28
N LEU A 247 -4.59 -16.80 1.88
CA LEU A 247 -3.42 -16.39 2.63
C LEU A 247 -2.95 -15.05 2.05
N LEU A 248 -2.93 -13.99 2.83
CA LEU A 248 -2.63 -12.64 2.37
C LEU A 248 -1.34 -12.12 2.99
N LEU A 249 -0.38 -11.71 2.16
CA LEU A 249 0.74 -10.87 2.55
C LEU A 249 0.38 -9.42 2.24
N GLN A 250 0.36 -8.54 3.23
CA GLN A 250 -0.08 -7.15 3.06
C GLN A 250 0.87 -6.14 3.67
N HIS A 251 1.03 -5.00 3.00
CA HIS A 251 1.88 -3.91 3.44
C HIS A 251 1.23 -3.21 4.65
N PRO A 252 1.99 -2.83 5.71
CA PRO A 252 1.42 -2.24 6.92
C PRO A 252 0.51 -1.01 6.69
N THR A 253 0.76 -0.25 5.62
CA THR A 253 -0.02 0.95 5.26
C THR A 253 -1.25 0.66 4.40
N LYS A 254 -1.49 -0.61 4.05
CA LYS A 254 -2.52 -1.04 3.10
C LYS A 254 -3.49 -2.06 3.67
N VAL A 255 -3.35 -2.42 4.94
CA VAL A 255 -4.30 -3.28 5.66
C VAL A 255 -5.62 -2.55 5.86
N SER A 256 -6.73 -3.23 5.59
CA SER A 256 -8.09 -2.74 5.82
C SER A 256 -8.87 -3.68 6.76
N PRO A 257 -9.94 -3.20 7.42
CA PRO A 257 -10.81 -4.07 8.22
C PRO A 257 -11.44 -5.21 7.41
N GLU A 258 -11.79 -4.97 6.15
CA GLU A 258 -12.37 -6.00 5.28
C GLU A 258 -11.36 -7.12 4.99
N GLN A 259 -10.08 -6.78 4.79
CA GLN A 259 -9.03 -7.79 4.64
C GLN A 259 -8.78 -8.59 5.92
N GLU A 260 -8.83 -7.94 7.09
CA GLU A 260 -8.71 -8.60 8.39
C GLU A 260 -9.85 -9.57 8.66
N GLU A 261 -11.07 -9.24 8.20
CA GLU A 261 -12.26 -10.08 8.34
C GLU A 261 -12.26 -11.26 7.36
N LEU A 262 -11.93 -11.01 6.09
CA LEU A 262 -12.12 -11.98 5.02
C LEU A 262 -10.93 -12.92 4.79
N ALA A 263 -9.70 -12.48 5.04
CA ALA A 263 -8.52 -13.33 4.81
C ALA A 263 -8.43 -14.42 5.89
N ASP A 264 -8.27 -15.69 5.48
CA ASP A 264 -8.11 -16.81 6.41
C ASP A 264 -6.79 -16.72 7.17
N VAL A 265 -5.75 -16.20 6.53
CA VAL A 265 -4.49 -15.83 7.16
C VAL A 265 -4.01 -14.49 6.61
N LEU A 266 -3.82 -13.50 7.49
CA LEU A 266 -3.18 -12.23 7.16
C LEU A 266 -1.78 -12.16 7.80
N ARG A 267 -0.76 -11.84 6.99
CA ARG A 267 0.59 -11.51 7.44
C ARG A 267 0.92 -10.10 7.00
N VAL A 268 1.32 -9.27 7.96
CA VAL A 268 1.62 -7.85 7.73
C VAL A 268 3.13 -7.64 7.68
N LEU A 269 3.63 -7.27 6.50
CA LEU A 269 5.06 -7.09 6.21
C LEU A 269 5.23 -6.22 4.97
N ASP A 270 6.43 -5.67 4.75
CA ASP A 270 6.73 -5.05 3.45
C ASP A 270 6.87 -6.14 2.38
N TYR A 271 5.76 -6.47 1.71
CA TYR A 271 5.75 -7.51 0.68
C TYR A 271 6.49 -7.11 -0.60
N THR A 272 7.02 -5.89 -0.69
CA THR A 272 7.92 -5.50 -1.80
C THR A 272 9.34 -5.97 -1.59
N ASP A 273 9.72 -6.28 -0.35
CA ASP A 273 11.04 -6.81 0.00
C ASP A 273 11.03 -8.34 0.03
N TRP A 274 11.76 -8.95 -0.90
CA TRP A 274 11.91 -10.40 -0.96
C TRP A 274 12.46 -11.00 0.34
N ALA A 275 13.37 -10.30 1.03
CA ALA A 275 13.94 -10.79 2.28
C ALA A 275 12.89 -10.88 3.41
N ALA A 276 11.82 -10.09 3.32
CA ALA A 276 10.67 -10.19 4.20
C ALA A 276 9.66 -11.26 3.73
N VAL A 277 9.43 -11.38 2.43
CA VAL A 277 8.46 -12.32 1.84
C VAL A 277 8.91 -13.78 1.96
N GLU A 278 10.15 -14.10 1.62
CA GLU A 278 10.62 -15.50 1.50
C GLU A 278 10.40 -16.31 2.79
N PRO A 279 10.79 -15.83 3.99
CA PRO A 279 10.61 -16.61 5.21
C PRO A 279 9.14 -16.90 5.51
N VAL A 280 8.25 -15.93 5.28
CA VAL A 280 6.80 -16.06 5.51
C VAL A 280 6.17 -17.01 4.48
N ALA A 281 6.56 -16.91 3.21
CA ALA A 281 6.09 -17.83 2.18
C ALA A 281 6.50 -19.28 2.50
N ARG A 282 7.71 -19.51 3.03
CA ARG A 282 8.17 -20.84 3.49
C ARG A 282 7.42 -21.35 4.71
N GLU A 283 7.06 -20.46 5.64
CA GLU A 283 6.20 -20.80 6.78
C GLU A 283 4.83 -21.28 6.28
N LEU A 284 4.16 -20.46 5.47
CA LEU A 284 2.82 -20.75 4.95
C LEU A 284 2.79 -21.96 4.02
N TRP A 285 3.89 -22.25 3.31
CA TRP A 285 4.01 -23.44 2.46
C TRP A 285 4.03 -24.74 3.26
N ARG A 286 4.62 -24.74 4.46
CA ARG A 286 4.69 -25.96 5.31
C ARG A 286 3.32 -26.33 5.84
N GLU A 287 2.57 -25.34 6.31
CA GLU A 287 1.21 -25.49 6.80
C GLU A 287 0.52 -24.12 6.72
N PRO A 288 -0.60 -23.99 5.97
CA PRO A 288 -1.37 -25.04 5.34
C PRO A 288 -0.85 -25.55 3.98
N GLY A 289 0.08 -24.84 3.34
CA GLY A 289 0.36 -25.02 1.91
C GLY A 289 -0.61 -24.22 1.04
N PHE A 290 -0.27 -24.02 -0.24
CA PHE A 290 -1.12 -23.30 -1.19
C PHE A 290 -0.88 -23.79 -2.60
N ARG A 291 -1.86 -23.70 -3.49
CA ARG A 291 -1.73 -24.19 -4.87
C ARG A 291 -0.86 -23.28 -5.74
N VAL A 292 -0.99 -21.98 -5.54
CA VAL A 292 -0.35 -20.94 -6.36
C VAL A 292 -0.17 -19.66 -5.55
N ALA A 293 0.86 -18.90 -5.86
CA ALA A 293 1.00 -17.52 -5.41
C ALA A 293 0.62 -16.55 -6.55
N LEU A 294 -0.21 -15.56 -6.24
CA LEU A 294 -0.69 -14.57 -7.19
C LEU A 294 -0.54 -13.15 -6.63
N SER A 295 -0.41 -12.20 -7.53
CA SER A 295 -0.71 -10.79 -7.25
C SER A 295 -1.46 -10.23 -8.45
N ILE A 296 -2.48 -9.42 -8.18
CA ILE A 296 -3.11 -8.57 -9.20
C ILE A 296 -2.80 -7.08 -8.95
N THR A 297 -1.92 -6.81 -7.99
CA THR A 297 -1.35 -5.49 -7.75
C THR A 297 0.09 -5.43 -8.24
N GLU A 298 0.46 -4.31 -8.84
CA GLU A 298 1.78 -4.11 -9.45
C GLU A 298 2.96 -4.39 -8.49
N PRO A 299 3.01 -3.91 -7.22
CA PRO A 299 4.19 -4.13 -6.37
C PRO A 299 4.35 -5.59 -5.91
N GLY A 300 3.30 -6.41 -6.04
CA GLY A 300 3.31 -7.80 -5.59
C GLY A 300 3.71 -8.82 -6.68
N LEU A 301 3.73 -8.43 -7.95
CA LEU A 301 3.89 -9.34 -9.10
C LEU A 301 5.18 -10.14 -9.03
N GLU A 302 6.32 -9.46 -8.92
CA GLU A 302 7.63 -10.11 -8.89
C GLU A 302 7.77 -11.09 -7.73
N ASN A 303 7.30 -10.72 -6.54
CA ASN A 303 7.44 -11.57 -5.36
C ASN A 303 6.45 -12.74 -5.39
N ALA A 304 5.25 -12.60 -5.95
CA ALA A 304 4.39 -13.73 -6.27
C ALA A 304 5.08 -14.70 -7.26
N GLY A 305 5.73 -14.16 -8.30
CA GLY A 305 6.49 -14.96 -9.26
C GLY A 305 7.67 -15.70 -8.63
N ARG A 306 8.43 -15.05 -7.75
CA ARG A 306 9.51 -15.69 -6.98
C ARG A 306 8.99 -16.80 -6.08
N VAL A 307 7.82 -16.62 -5.44
CA VAL A 307 7.20 -17.69 -4.65
C VAL A 307 6.82 -18.88 -5.53
N ASN A 308 6.25 -18.64 -6.71
CA ASN A 308 5.92 -19.72 -7.64
C ASN A 308 7.18 -20.51 -8.05
N ASP A 309 8.27 -19.82 -8.41
CA ASP A 309 9.54 -20.47 -8.76
C ASP A 309 10.15 -21.23 -7.55
N LEU A 310 10.07 -20.65 -6.35
CA LEU A 310 10.63 -21.21 -5.13
C LEU A 310 10.07 -22.59 -4.79
N PHE A 311 8.77 -22.79 -5.04
CA PHE A 311 8.07 -24.04 -4.73
C PHE A 311 7.69 -24.85 -5.98
N GLY A 312 8.08 -24.40 -7.18
CA GLY A 312 7.75 -25.06 -8.45
C GLY A 312 6.25 -25.11 -8.74
N LEU A 313 5.54 -24.04 -8.43
CA LEU A 313 4.09 -23.92 -8.61
C LEU A 313 3.74 -23.60 -10.06
N GLY A 314 2.53 -23.98 -10.49
CA GLY A 314 2.05 -23.73 -11.86
C GLY A 314 1.60 -22.29 -12.16
N GLY A 315 2.01 -21.31 -11.35
CA GLY A 315 1.73 -19.89 -11.58
C GLY A 315 2.79 -19.21 -12.45
N THR A 316 2.60 -17.92 -12.75
CA THR A 316 3.60 -17.12 -13.48
C THR A 316 4.87 -16.98 -12.66
N GLY A 317 6.02 -17.32 -13.23
CA GLY A 317 7.34 -17.26 -12.59
C GLY A 317 8.00 -15.88 -12.60
N TYR A 318 9.11 -15.73 -11.87
CA TYR A 318 9.79 -14.46 -11.64
C TYR A 318 10.22 -13.78 -12.93
N GLU A 319 10.88 -14.50 -13.83
CA GLU A 319 11.44 -13.91 -15.05
C GLU A 319 10.35 -13.25 -15.90
N VAL A 320 9.21 -13.94 -16.08
CA VAL A 320 8.06 -13.39 -16.81
C VAL A 320 7.50 -12.16 -16.10
N THR A 321 7.27 -12.22 -14.79
CA THR A 321 6.76 -11.05 -14.02
C THR A 321 7.73 -9.86 -14.05
N ARG A 322 9.04 -10.12 -14.04
CA ARG A 322 10.08 -9.10 -14.14
C ARG A 322 10.04 -8.43 -15.50
N LEU A 323 9.89 -9.18 -16.59
CA LEU A 323 9.80 -8.62 -17.94
C LEU A 323 8.54 -7.77 -18.15
N PHE A 324 7.45 -8.03 -17.43
CA PHE A 324 6.29 -7.14 -17.42
C PHE A 324 6.56 -5.85 -16.62
N ARG A 325 7.24 -5.95 -15.49
CA ARG A 325 7.40 -4.80 -14.57
C ARG A 325 8.56 -3.88 -14.93
N ASP A 326 9.72 -4.43 -15.26
CA ASP A 326 10.93 -3.70 -15.63
C ASP A 326 10.94 -3.43 -17.13
N LYS A 327 10.56 -2.20 -17.49
CA LYS A 327 10.45 -1.74 -18.87
C LYS A 327 11.76 -1.88 -19.64
N LEU A 328 12.91 -1.68 -18.99
CA LEU A 328 14.20 -1.83 -19.66
C LEU A 328 14.57 -3.30 -19.87
N ALA A 329 14.25 -4.17 -18.91
CA ALA A 329 14.41 -5.62 -19.07
C ALA A 329 13.51 -6.14 -20.21
N MET A 330 12.25 -5.71 -20.26
CA MET A 330 11.32 -6.00 -21.36
C MET A 330 11.95 -5.66 -22.72
N ARG A 331 12.43 -4.43 -22.87
CA ARG A 331 13.03 -3.92 -24.12
C ARG A 331 14.25 -4.72 -24.52
N ARG A 332 15.12 -5.06 -23.57
CA ARG A 332 16.32 -5.88 -23.82
C ARG A 332 15.97 -7.32 -24.21
N HIS A 333 14.93 -7.89 -23.61
CA HIS A 333 14.46 -9.22 -23.96
C HIS A 333 13.87 -9.27 -25.37
N LEU A 334 13.09 -8.26 -25.74
CA LEU A 334 12.51 -8.14 -27.08
C LEU A 334 13.56 -7.75 -28.14
N ALA A 335 14.67 -7.12 -27.75
CA ALA A 335 15.72 -6.73 -28.68
C ALA A 335 16.26 -7.96 -29.43
N GLY A 336 16.09 -7.97 -30.74
CA GLY A 336 16.48 -9.09 -31.61
C GLY A 336 15.44 -10.22 -31.75
N LEU A 337 14.40 -10.23 -30.92
CA LEU A 337 13.23 -11.13 -31.06
C LEU A 337 12.08 -10.43 -31.80
N ASP A 338 11.95 -9.13 -31.60
CA ASP A 338 10.89 -8.32 -32.18
C ASP A 338 11.47 -7.11 -32.93
N PRO A 339 11.42 -7.08 -34.28
CA PRO A 339 11.85 -5.91 -35.03
C PRO A 339 10.94 -4.69 -34.84
N SER A 340 9.74 -4.86 -34.27
CA SER A 340 8.82 -3.75 -33.96
C SER A 340 8.99 -3.21 -32.53
N THR A 341 9.91 -3.76 -31.74
CA THR A 341 10.18 -3.23 -30.39
C THR A 341 10.70 -1.80 -30.48
N VAL A 342 10.15 -0.94 -29.63
CA VAL A 342 10.63 0.44 -29.48
C VAL A 342 12.08 0.41 -29.00
N THR A 343 12.95 1.24 -29.60
CA THR A 343 14.34 1.32 -29.15
C THR A 343 14.42 1.99 -27.79
N ALA A 344 15.20 1.42 -26.88
CA ALA A 344 15.39 1.97 -25.54
C ALA A 344 16.82 1.77 -25.01
N ALA A 345 17.25 2.67 -24.15
CA ALA A 345 18.56 2.65 -23.48
C ALA A 345 18.45 3.13 -22.02
N PRO A 346 19.32 2.67 -21.10
CA PRO A 346 19.33 3.18 -19.73
C PRO A 346 19.81 4.63 -19.66
N LEU A 347 19.21 5.44 -18.79
CA LEU A 347 19.67 6.80 -18.48
C LEU A 347 20.53 6.78 -17.21
N LEU A 348 21.85 6.82 -17.37
CA LEU A 348 22.83 6.73 -16.28
C LEU A 348 23.55 8.05 -16.02
N ARG A 349 23.75 8.86 -17.07
CA ARG A 349 24.44 10.14 -17.03
C ARG A 349 23.71 11.16 -17.90
N ARG A 350 23.98 12.44 -17.64
CA ARG A 350 23.42 13.56 -18.41
C ARG A 350 23.72 13.43 -19.91
N GLU A 351 24.94 13.04 -20.25
CA GLU A 351 25.40 12.92 -21.63
C GLU A 351 24.66 11.82 -22.42
N ASP A 352 24.04 10.86 -21.72
CA ASP A 352 23.27 9.81 -22.38
C ASP A 352 22.05 10.39 -23.11
N LEU A 353 21.46 11.49 -22.62
CA LEU A 353 20.35 12.18 -23.30
C LEU A 353 20.79 12.75 -24.66
N ASP A 354 21.98 13.36 -24.72
CA ASP A 354 22.52 13.93 -25.96
C ASP A 354 22.91 12.82 -26.93
N ALA A 355 23.55 11.77 -26.42
CA ALA A 355 23.95 10.61 -27.21
C ALA A 355 22.73 9.87 -27.80
N PHE A 356 21.67 9.69 -27.01
CA PHE A 356 20.43 9.07 -27.48
C PHE A 356 19.76 9.92 -28.55
N GLY A 357 19.61 11.23 -28.31
CA GLY A 357 19.03 12.16 -29.29
C GLY A 357 19.84 12.25 -30.60
N ALA A 358 21.18 12.15 -30.53
CA ALA A 358 22.04 12.13 -31.71
C ALA A 358 21.92 10.81 -32.51
N ALA A 359 21.71 9.68 -31.84
CA ALA A 359 21.62 8.36 -32.45
C ALA A 359 20.21 8.04 -32.99
N HIS A 360 19.16 8.46 -32.29
CA HIS A 360 17.77 8.05 -32.53
C HIS A 360 16.84 9.22 -32.90
N GLY A 361 17.31 10.47 -32.80
CA GLY A 361 16.52 11.65 -33.10
C GLY A 361 15.61 12.10 -31.96
N TYR A 362 14.80 13.12 -32.24
CA TYR A 362 13.82 13.72 -31.35
C TYR A 362 12.42 13.69 -31.99
N PRO A 363 11.33 13.64 -31.19
CA PRO A 363 11.34 13.56 -29.73
C PRO A 363 11.62 12.13 -29.22
N PHE A 364 12.06 12.02 -27.97
CA PHE A 364 12.13 10.75 -27.25
C PHE A 364 11.59 10.91 -25.82
N ILE A 365 11.34 9.79 -25.14
CA ILE A 365 10.77 9.74 -23.79
C ILE A 365 11.82 9.34 -22.78
N VAL A 366 11.83 10.01 -21.63
CA VAL A 366 12.52 9.58 -20.41
C VAL A 366 11.48 9.13 -19.39
N LYS A 367 11.64 7.94 -18.81
CA LYS A 367 10.70 7.42 -17.79
C LYS A 367 11.37 6.46 -16.80
N PRO A 368 10.81 6.26 -15.60
CA PRO A 368 11.29 5.23 -14.69
C PRO A 368 11.13 3.83 -15.28
N THR A 369 11.97 2.91 -14.85
CA THR A 369 11.94 1.51 -15.32
C THR A 369 10.78 0.70 -14.75
N ASP A 370 10.35 0.99 -13.52
CA ASP A 370 9.44 0.13 -12.74
C ASP A 370 8.24 0.87 -12.08
N ALA A 371 7.95 2.10 -12.54
CA ALA A 371 6.83 2.91 -12.06
C ALA A 371 5.57 2.77 -12.95
N THR A 372 4.44 3.30 -12.44
CA THR A 372 3.11 3.30 -13.10
C THR A 372 2.47 4.69 -13.08
N ALA A 373 1.32 4.84 -13.76
CA ALA A 373 0.47 6.03 -13.75
C ALA A 373 1.15 7.30 -14.30
N SER A 374 1.98 7.14 -15.35
CA SER A 374 2.71 8.22 -16.02
C SER A 374 3.64 9.05 -15.11
N ILE A 375 3.98 8.54 -13.92
CA ILE A 375 4.85 9.25 -12.97
C ILE A 375 6.27 9.33 -13.53
N GLY A 376 6.83 10.55 -13.56
CA GLY A 376 8.21 10.77 -13.99
C GLY A 376 8.45 10.53 -15.48
N VAL A 377 7.39 10.60 -16.31
CA VAL A 377 7.50 10.50 -17.76
C VAL A 377 7.71 11.89 -18.36
N PHE A 378 8.79 12.06 -19.13
CA PHE A 378 9.18 13.33 -19.73
C PHE A 378 9.39 13.14 -21.23
N ARG A 379 8.86 14.07 -22.04
CA ARG A 379 9.18 14.17 -23.47
C ARG A 379 10.35 15.13 -23.66
N ILE A 380 11.36 14.69 -24.40
CA ILE A 380 12.48 15.52 -24.84
C ILE A 380 12.25 15.85 -26.31
N GLY A 381 11.93 17.12 -26.60
CA GLY A 381 11.66 17.62 -27.95
C GLY A 381 12.91 18.09 -28.68
N GLY A 382 13.97 18.44 -27.95
CA GLY A 382 15.27 18.78 -28.52
C GLY A 382 16.37 18.89 -27.47
N PRO A 383 17.62 19.17 -27.89
CA PRO A 383 18.77 19.28 -26.99
C PRO A 383 18.59 20.28 -25.84
N GLN A 384 17.79 21.33 -26.06
CA GLN A 384 17.52 22.36 -25.06
C GLN A 384 16.75 21.86 -23.83
N ASP A 385 16.03 20.75 -23.93
CA ASP A 385 15.22 20.22 -22.83
C ASP A 385 16.05 19.36 -21.85
N ALA A 386 17.23 18.92 -22.29
CA ALA A 386 17.98 17.86 -21.62
C ALA A 386 18.50 18.25 -20.22
N GLU A 387 18.94 19.50 -20.01
CA GLU A 387 19.35 19.98 -18.68
C GLU A 387 18.20 19.97 -17.67
N GLN A 388 17.03 20.45 -18.08
CA GLN A 388 15.86 20.53 -17.20
C GLN A 388 15.35 19.13 -16.84
N VAL A 389 15.26 18.23 -17.83
CA VAL A 389 14.81 16.86 -17.61
C VAL A 389 15.80 16.11 -16.73
N TRP A 390 17.11 16.23 -16.97
CA TRP A 390 18.14 15.62 -16.13
C TRP A 390 18.06 16.07 -14.67
N ALA A 391 17.96 17.37 -14.42
CA ALA A 391 17.83 17.90 -13.07
C ALA A 391 16.56 17.37 -12.36
N THR A 392 15.47 17.21 -13.10
CA THR A 392 14.22 16.65 -12.58
C THR A 392 14.37 15.16 -12.26
N VAL A 393 14.99 14.37 -13.15
CA VAL A 393 15.28 12.95 -12.93
C VAL A 393 16.14 12.75 -11.69
N GLU A 394 17.23 13.51 -11.54
CA GLU A 394 18.12 13.44 -10.37
C GLU A 394 17.37 13.80 -9.08
N GLY A 395 16.45 14.76 -9.13
CA GLY A 395 15.58 15.10 -8.00
C GLY A 395 14.58 14.00 -7.62
N LEU A 396 14.19 13.15 -8.58
CA LEU A 396 13.28 12.02 -8.35
C LEU A 396 14.01 10.76 -7.91
N ARG A 397 15.30 10.57 -8.24
CA ARG A 397 16.05 9.37 -7.86
C ARG A 397 16.12 9.22 -6.34
N GLY A 398 15.86 8.01 -5.87
CA GLY A 398 15.84 7.68 -4.45
C GLY A 398 14.59 8.19 -3.70
N THR A 399 13.66 8.85 -4.39
CA THR A 399 12.40 9.27 -3.78
C THR A 399 11.35 8.16 -3.85
N ARG A 400 10.48 8.12 -2.84
CA ARG A 400 9.24 7.35 -2.88
C ARG A 400 8.11 8.29 -3.23
N THR A 401 7.16 7.84 -4.03
CA THR A 401 5.98 8.65 -4.35
C THR A 401 5.08 8.71 -3.11
N ASP A 402 4.75 9.92 -2.66
CA ASP A 402 3.89 10.19 -1.50
C ASP A 402 2.41 9.93 -1.80
N ARG A 403 2.04 9.78 -3.08
CA ARG A 403 0.65 9.95 -3.52
C ARG A 403 -0.22 8.71 -3.52
N VAL A 404 0.29 7.50 -3.80
CA VAL A 404 -0.51 6.25 -3.61
C VAL A 404 0.29 5.00 -3.20
N SER A 405 1.62 4.97 -3.29
CA SER A 405 2.37 3.85 -2.71
C SER A 405 3.67 4.33 -2.05
N THR A 406 3.80 4.05 -0.75
CA THR A 406 5.09 4.02 -0.06
C THR A 406 6.02 2.91 -0.59
N MET A 407 5.65 2.28 -1.72
CA MET A 407 6.14 0.98 -2.18
C MET A 407 6.99 1.09 -3.45
N TYR A 408 6.85 2.15 -4.25
CA TYR A 408 7.75 2.40 -5.39
C TYR A 408 8.87 3.34 -4.99
N LEU A 409 10.09 2.92 -5.28
CA LEU A 409 11.29 3.71 -5.10
C LEU A 409 11.84 4.00 -6.50
N LEU A 410 11.74 5.25 -6.94
CA LEU A 410 12.22 5.65 -8.26
C LEU A 410 13.75 5.63 -8.24
N ARG A 411 14.38 4.61 -8.84
CA ARG A 411 15.84 4.48 -8.89
C ARG A 411 16.37 4.69 -10.29
N ASP A 412 15.86 3.87 -11.19
CA ASP A 412 16.42 3.71 -12.53
C ASP A 412 15.46 4.28 -13.57
N PHE A 413 16.03 4.98 -14.54
CA PHE A 413 15.33 5.61 -15.65
C PHE A 413 15.87 5.07 -16.97
N LEU A 414 15.03 5.12 -17.99
CA LEU A 414 15.37 4.77 -19.36
C LEU A 414 15.00 5.92 -20.31
N MET A 415 15.63 5.91 -21.47
CA MET A 415 15.27 6.68 -22.67
C MET A 415 14.67 5.72 -23.68
N GLU A 416 13.58 6.09 -24.35
CA GLU A 416 13.01 5.32 -25.45
C GLU A 416 12.46 6.22 -26.56
N GLU A 417 12.42 5.71 -27.79
CA GLU A 417 11.85 6.43 -28.93
C GLU A 417 10.39 6.82 -28.68
N TYR A 418 10.01 8.03 -29.09
CA TYR A 418 8.62 8.45 -29.04
C TYR A 418 7.85 7.85 -30.21
N VAL A 419 6.87 7.00 -29.91
CA VAL A 419 5.93 6.51 -30.93
C VAL A 419 4.78 7.51 -31.06
N GLU A 420 4.62 8.12 -32.22
CA GLU A 420 3.47 8.96 -32.53
C GLU A 420 2.20 8.13 -32.75
N GLY A 421 1.03 8.75 -32.63
CA GLY A 421 -0.27 8.12 -32.91
C GLY A 421 -1.15 7.89 -31.66
N PRO A 422 -2.36 7.36 -31.84
CA PRO A 422 -3.31 7.14 -30.76
C PRO A 422 -2.85 6.02 -29.84
N GLU A 423 -3.21 6.15 -28.56
CA GLU A 423 -2.87 5.19 -27.52
C GLU A 423 -4.06 4.27 -27.21
N PHE A 424 -3.76 3.00 -27.02
CA PHE A 424 -4.71 1.97 -26.63
C PHE A 424 -4.12 1.12 -25.52
N SER A 425 -4.98 0.48 -24.75
CA SER A 425 -4.60 -0.73 -24.03
C SER A 425 -5.38 -1.93 -24.52
N VAL A 426 -4.82 -3.11 -24.28
CA VAL A 426 -5.41 -4.38 -24.65
C VAL A 426 -5.46 -5.25 -23.41
N GLU A 427 -6.69 -5.63 -23.06
CA GLU A 427 -6.96 -6.49 -21.93
C GLU A 427 -7.09 -7.90 -22.48
N ALA A 428 -6.18 -8.78 -22.08
CA ALA A 428 -6.14 -10.14 -22.57
C ALA A 428 -6.07 -11.15 -21.42
N PHE A 429 -6.48 -12.38 -21.72
CA PHE A 429 -6.32 -13.50 -20.81
C PHE A 429 -5.64 -14.65 -21.52
N SER A 430 -4.65 -15.25 -20.86
CA SER A 430 -3.88 -16.37 -21.39
C SER A 430 -4.33 -17.68 -20.76
N PHE A 431 -4.52 -18.70 -21.59
CA PHE A 431 -4.91 -20.04 -21.21
C PHE A 431 -3.88 -21.03 -21.77
N ALA A 432 -2.97 -21.53 -20.94
CA ALA A 432 -1.90 -22.43 -21.35
C ALA A 432 -1.11 -21.98 -22.61
N GLY A 433 -0.83 -20.68 -22.71
CA GLY A 433 -0.12 -20.00 -23.81
C GLY A 433 -1.01 -19.59 -24.98
N ARG A 434 -2.32 -19.86 -24.93
CA ARG A 434 -3.26 -19.31 -25.89
C ARG A 434 -3.78 -17.98 -25.37
N HIS A 435 -3.51 -16.91 -26.11
CA HIS A 435 -3.83 -15.55 -25.71
C HIS A 435 -5.16 -15.09 -26.34
N VAL A 436 -6.16 -14.82 -25.49
CA VAL A 436 -7.46 -14.28 -25.90
C VAL A 436 -7.50 -12.79 -25.61
N VAL A 437 -7.67 -11.98 -26.65
CA VAL A 437 -7.94 -10.55 -26.52
C VAL A 437 -9.38 -10.38 -26.06
N VAL A 438 -9.57 -9.93 -24.81
CA VAL A 438 -10.89 -9.71 -24.21
C VAL A 438 -11.44 -8.36 -24.65
N ALA A 439 -10.62 -7.32 -24.54
CA ALA A 439 -11.02 -5.97 -24.91
C ALA A 439 -9.84 -5.18 -25.47
N ILE A 440 -10.12 -4.29 -26.43
CA ILE A 440 -9.23 -3.18 -26.77
C ILE A 440 -9.88 -1.92 -26.20
N THR A 441 -9.13 -1.19 -25.41
CA THR A 441 -9.52 0.02 -24.72
C THR A 441 -8.90 1.22 -25.43
N GLU A 442 -9.74 2.17 -25.82
CA GLU A 442 -9.31 3.47 -26.34
C GLU A 442 -8.95 4.38 -25.16
N LYS A 443 -7.79 5.03 -25.21
CA LYS A 443 -7.34 5.96 -24.18
C LYS A 443 -7.50 7.41 -24.62
N PHE A 444 -8.09 8.25 -23.78
CA PHE A 444 -8.09 9.69 -23.94
C PHE A 444 -6.88 10.27 -23.20
N VAL A 445 -5.88 10.76 -23.93
CA VAL A 445 -4.62 11.23 -23.33
C VAL A 445 -4.47 12.72 -23.55
N HIS A 446 -4.00 13.44 -22.52
CA HIS A 446 -3.69 14.86 -22.63
C HIS A 446 -2.54 15.09 -23.63
N ALA A 447 -2.74 15.99 -24.59
CA ALA A 447 -1.87 16.19 -25.75
C ALA A 447 -0.36 16.30 -25.42
N ASP A 448 -0.02 17.02 -24.33
CA ASP A 448 1.37 17.32 -23.99
C ASP A 448 1.86 16.66 -22.69
N ARG A 449 1.02 15.91 -21.96
CA ARG A 449 1.31 15.54 -20.55
C ARG A 449 1.08 14.09 -20.16
N PHE A 450 0.77 13.19 -21.11
CA PHE A 450 0.58 11.74 -20.86
C PHE A 450 -0.43 11.39 -19.75
N ALA A 451 -1.20 12.36 -19.25
CA ALA A 451 -2.24 12.15 -18.28
C ALA A 451 -3.46 11.57 -18.99
N GLU A 452 -4.00 10.49 -18.44
CA GLU A 452 -5.18 9.81 -18.95
C GLU A 452 -6.44 10.54 -18.50
N LEU A 453 -7.17 11.10 -19.44
CA LEU A 453 -8.41 11.85 -19.25
C LEU A 453 -9.65 10.95 -19.19
N GLY A 454 -9.51 9.69 -19.59
CA GLY A 454 -10.55 8.69 -19.56
C GLY A 454 -10.30 7.58 -20.56
N HIS A 455 -11.21 6.62 -20.60
CA HIS A 455 -11.10 5.42 -21.42
C HIS A 455 -12.45 5.04 -22.02
N ALA A 456 -12.43 4.27 -23.11
CA ALA A 456 -13.64 3.76 -23.74
C ALA A 456 -13.46 2.33 -24.27
N VAL A 457 -14.48 1.50 -24.07
CA VAL A 457 -14.48 0.07 -24.34
C VAL A 457 -15.82 -0.32 -24.98
N PRO A 458 -15.86 -1.05 -26.10
CA PRO A 458 -14.74 -1.35 -26.99
C PRO A 458 -14.18 -0.08 -27.65
N ALA A 459 -12.88 -0.08 -27.94
CA ALA A 459 -12.25 0.93 -28.79
C ALA A 459 -12.97 1.03 -30.15
N ARG A 460 -13.17 2.27 -30.61
CA ARG A 460 -13.84 2.60 -31.88
C ARG A 460 -12.89 2.38 -33.05
N LEU A 461 -12.72 1.11 -33.43
CA LEU A 461 -11.77 0.64 -34.43
C LEU A 461 -12.44 -0.26 -35.46
N ASP A 462 -12.03 -0.09 -36.72
CA ASP A 462 -12.34 -1.01 -37.80
C ASP A 462 -11.66 -2.37 -37.57
N GLU A 463 -12.30 -3.45 -38.03
CA GLU A 463 -11.85 -4.82 -37.78
C GLU A 463 -10.40 -5.10 -38.24
N PRO A 464 -9.91 -4.62 -39.40
CA PRO A 464 -8.51 -4.84 -39.79
C PRO A 464 -7.51 -4.19 -38.82
N VAL A 465 -7.85 -3.03 -38.24
CA VAL A 465 -6.98 -2.36 -37.25
C VAL A 465 -7.01 -3.13 -35.93
N ARG A 466 -8.21 -3.54 -35.50
CA ARG A 466 -8.44 -4.37 -34.31
C ARG A 466 -7.64 -5.66 -34.36
N GLU A 467 -7.68 -6.39 -35.48
CA GLU A 467 -6.91 -7.63 -35.64
C GLU A 467 -5.41 -7.40 -35.69
N ARG A 468 -4.91 -6.31 -36.31
CA ARG A 468 -3.48 -5.96 -36.25
C ARG A 468 -3.00 -5.72 -34.83
N ILE A 469 -3.77 -4.97 -34.04
CA ILE A 469 -3.48 -4.74 -32.63
C ILE A 469 -3.49 -6.06 -31.86
N GLY A 470 -4.57 -6.84 -32.00
CA GLY A 470 -4.70 -8.12 -31.31
C GLY A 470 -3.62 -9.12 -31.69
N ALA A 471 -3.20 -9.18 -32.95
CA ALA A 471 -2.09 -10.02 -33.40
C ALA A 471 -0.74 -9.58 -32.80
N SER A 472 -0.48 -8.26 -32.75
CA SER A 472 0.73 -7.71 -32.13
C SER A 472 0.82 -8.09 -30.65
N VAL A 473 -0.27 -7.92 -29.89
CA VAL A 473 -0.31 -8.28 -28.46
C VAL A 473 -0.15 -9.78 -28.25
N ARG A 474 -0.85 -10.64 -29.01
CA ARG A 474 -0.69 -12.10 -28.90
C ARG A 474 0.78 -12.52 -29.12
N ARG A 475 1.41 -11.99 -30.17
CA ARG A 475 2.83 -12.25 -30.48
C ARG A 475 3.75 -11.74 -29.37
N PHE A 476 3.50 -10.54 -28.83
CA PHE A 476 4.27 -10.01 -27.71
C PHE A 476 4.18 -10.94 -26.49
N LEU A 477 2.98 -11.41 -26.13
CA LEU A 477 2.79 -12.32 -25.00
C LEU A 477 3.48 -13.67 -25.19
N ASP A 478 3.50 -14.21 -26.42
CA ASP A 478 4.30 -15.39 -26.79
C ASP A 478 5.80 -15.15 -26.56
N LEU A 479 6.32 -14.00 -27.00
CA LEU A 479 7.74 -13.64 -26.86
C LEU A 479 8.15 -13.44 -25.40
N ILE A 480 7.27 -12.90 -24.56
CA ILE A 480 7.48 -12.78 -23.12
C ILE A 480 7.38 -14.16 -22.42
N GLY A 481 6.71 -15.13 -23.05
CA GLY A 481 6.56 -16.49 -22.52
C GLY A 481 5.43 -16.62 -21.51
N LEU A 482 4.41 -15.75 -21.58
CA LEU A 482 3.26 -15.86 -20.69
C LEU A 482 2.45 -17.12 -21.01
N ARG A 483 2.05 -17.87 -19.98
CA ARG A 483 1.26 -19.10 -20.13
C ARG A 483 -0.17 -18.90 -19.67
N ASP A 484 -0.35 -18.35 -18.47
CA ASP A 484 -1.66 -18.22 -17.85
C ASP A 484 -1.82 -16.87 -17.18
N GLY A 485 -3.04 -16.35 -17.16
CA GLY A 485 -3.40 -15.15 -16.42
C GLY A 485 -3.74 -13.93 -17.28
N VAL A 486 -4.19 -12.89 -16.60
CA VAL A 486 -4.62 -11.62 -17.19
C VAL A 486 -3.43 -10.73 -17.54
N THR A 487 -3.58 -9.94 -18.59
CA THR A 487 -2.66 -8.86 -18.92
C THR A 487 -3.38 -7.58 -19.28
N HIS A 488 -2.70 -6.48 -18.97
CA HIS A 488 -2.98 -5.15 -19.46
C HIS A 488 -1.77 -4.68 -20.27
N THR A 489 -1.92 -4.56 -21.58
CA THR A 489 -0.83 -4.18 -22.50
C THR A 489 -1.13 -2.85 -23.15
N GLU A 490 -0.27 -1.86 -22.94
CA GLU A 490 -0.39 -0.53 -23.52
C GLU A 490 0.43 -0.42 -24.81
N LEU A 491 -0.14 0.22 -25.82
CA LEU A 491 0.47 0.38 -27.11
C LEU A 491 0.07 1.70 -27.77
N ARG A 492 0.88 2.14 -28.72
CA ARG A 492 0.53 3.23 -29.64
C ARG A 492 0.43 2.70 -31.06
N LEU A 493 -0.56 3.17 -31.79
CA LEU A 493 -0.72 2.86 -33.20
C LEU A 493 0.05 3.88 -34.03
N GLY A 494 1.33 3.59 -34.26
CA GLY A 494 2.21 4.45 -35.04
C GLY A 494 2.08 4.25 -36.55
N PRO A 495 2.82 5.03 -37.35
CA PRO A 495 2.79 4.96 -38.82
C PRO A 495 3.24 3.61 -39.38
N HIS A 496 3.97 2.83 -38.59
CA HIS A 496 4.44 1.49 -38.95
C HIS A 496 3.61 0.36 -38.32
N GLY A 497 2.52 0.69 -37.63
CA GLY A 497 1.65 -0.26 -36.94
C GLY A 497 1.71 -0.16 -35.41
N PRO A 498 1.11 -1.14 -34.71
CA PRO A 498 1.06 -1.16 -33.25
C PRO A 498 2.45 -1.35 -32.64
N ALA A 499 2.88 -0.43 -31.79
CA ALA A 499 4.10 -0.53 -31.00
C ALA A 499 3.76 -0.69 -29.52
N ILE A 500 4.20 -1.79 -28.90
CA ILE A 500 3.97 -2.06 -27.48
C ILE A 500 4.82 -1.10 -26.63
N ILE A 501 4.17 -0.30 -25.79
CA ILE A 501 4.83 0.67 -24.92
C ILE A 501 5.16 0.02 -23.57
N GLU A 502 4.21 -0.69 -22.97
CA GLU A 502 4.39 -1.40 -21.71
C GLU A 502 3.33 -2.49 -21.55
N SER A 503 3.53 -3.40 -20.60
CA SER A 503 2.53 -4.42 -20.30
C SER A 503 2.67 -4.89 -18.87
N HIS A 504 1.58 -5.42 -18.31
CA HIS A 504 1.54 -5.90 -16.92
C HIS A 504 0.75 -7.20 -16.86
N ASN A 505 1.19 -8.19 -16.07
CA ASN A 505 0.44 -9.44 -15.85
C ASN A 505 -0.57 -9.32 -14.69
N ARG A 506 -1.35 -8.24 -14.71
CA ARG A 506 -2.45 -7.93 -13.79
C ARG A 506 -3.58 -7.24 -14.53
N VAL A 507 -4.69 -7.02 -13.81
CA VAL A 507 -5.78 -6.18 -14.30
C VAL A 507 -5.36 -4.71 -14.43
N ALA A 508 -5.99 -4.03 -15.38
CA ALA A 508 -5.82 -2.62 -15.66
C ALA A 508 -6.28 -1.71 -14.51
N GLY A 509 -5.78 -0.47 -14.47
CA GLY A 509 -6.24 0.58 -13.56
C GLY A 509 -7.45 1.35 -14.09
N ASP A 510 -7.72 2.53 -13.52
CA ASP A 510 -8.64 3.54 -14.08
C ASP A 510 -10.05 3.05 -14.44
N MET A 511 -10.58 2.13 -13.63
CA MET A 511 -11.90 1.51 -13.82
C MET A 511 -12.05 0.69 -15.11
N ILE A 512 -10.97 0.39 -15.83
CA ILE A 512 -11.02 -0.43 -17.04
C ILE A 512 -11.63 -1.82 -16.77
N PRO A 513 -11.34 -2.52 -15.64
CA PRO A 513 -12.01 -3.78 -15.32
C PRO A 513 -13.55 -3.65 -15.24
N GLU A 514 -14.05 -2.55 -14.69
CA GLU A 514 -15.47 -2.24 -14.61
C GLU A 514 -16.05 -1.96 -16.00
N LEU A 515 -15.31 -1.27 -16.88
CA LEU A 515 -15.71 -1.06 -18.27
C LEU A 515 -15.79 -2.37 -19.05
N VAL A 516 -14.79 -3.25 -18.91
CA VAL A 516 -14.79 -4.58 -19.55
C VAL A 516 -15.96 -5.42 -19.05
N ARG A 517 -16.21 -5.43 -17.75
CA ARG A 517 -17.38 -6.12 -17.18
C ARG A 517 -18.70 -5.53 -17.71
N GLY A 518 -18.82 -4.21 -17.78
CA GLY A 518 -20.02 -3.54 -18.28
C GLY A 518 -20.27 -3.74 -19.78
N ALA A 519 -19.22 -3.85 -20.60
CA ALA A 519 -19.34 -3.99 -22.06
C ALA A 519 -19.42 -5.45 -22.54
N TYR A 520 -18.75 -6.38 -21.84
CA TYR A 520 -18.62 -7.78 -22.25
C TYR A 520 -19.19 -8.79 -21.25
N GLY A 521 -19.48 -8.38 -20.01
CA GLY A 521 -19.94 -9.29 -18.96
C GLY A 521 -18.82 -10.17 -18.40
N ILE A 522 -17.56 -9.81 -18.64
CA ILE A 522 -16.38 -10.57 -18.20
C ILE A 522 -15.70 -9.86 -17.04
N ASP A 523 -15.57 -10.55 -15.91
CA ASP A 523 -14.87 -10.05 -14.74
C ASP A 523 -13.41 -10.53 -14.73
N LEU A 524 -12.49 -9.66 -15.16
CA LEU A 524 -11.07 -10.00 -15.28
C LEU A 524 -10.40 -10.31 -13.93
N VAL A 525 -10.92 -9.77 -12.82
CA VAL A 525 -10.40 -10.07 -11.47
C VAL A 525 -10.82 -11.48 -11.06
N GLU A 526 -12.09 -11.83 -11.29
CA GLU A 526 -12.59 -13.18 -11.05
C GLU A 526 -11.82 -14.21 -11.89
N TYR A 527 -11.57 -13.91 -13.17
CA TYR A 527 -10.78 -14.76 -14.06
C TYR A 527 -9.35 -14.97 -13.55
N ALA A 528 -8.67 -13.89 -13.13
CA ALA A 528 -7.30 -13.96 -12.61
C ALA A 528 -7.19 -14.82 -11.35
N LEU A 529 -8.20 -14.78 -10.48
CA LEU A 529 -8.24 -15.54 -9.23
C LEU A 529 -8.73 -16.99 -9.44
N GLY A 530 -9.74 -17.19 -10.29
CA GLY A 530 -10.42 -18.47 -10.46
C GLY A 530 -9.76 -19.43 -11.44
N TRP A 531 -9.06 -18.94 -12.47
CA TRP A 531 -8.49 -19.79 -13.51
C TRP A 531 -7.48 -20.83 -12.98
N PRO A 532 -6.52 -20.49 -12.09
CA PRO A 532 -5.58 -21.46 -11.54
C PRO A 532 -6.25 -22.64 -10.83
N PHE A 533 -7.49 -22.43 -10.36
CA PHE A 533 -8.33 -23.38 -9.63
C PHE A 533 -9.43 -24.00 -10.50
N ARG A 534 -9.51 -23.65 -11.80
CA ARG A 534 -10.56 -24.11 -12.74
C ARG A 534 -11.98 -23.74 -12.29
N LEU A 535 -12.12 -22.59 -11.62
CA LEU A 535 -13.41 -22.08 -11.13
C LEU A 535 -14.14 -21.20 -12.14
N VAL A 536 -13.43 -20.79 -13.21
CA VAL A 536 -13.99 -20.03 -14.34
C VAL A 536 -13.80 -20.82 -15.64
N PRO A 537 -14.70 -20.67 -16.63
CA PRO A 537 -14.56 -21.34 -17.90
C PRO A 537 -13.45 -20.69 -18.75
N GLU A 538 -12.76 -21.50 -19.53
CA GLU A 538 -11.85 -21.01 -20.56
C GLU A 538 -12.63 -20.19 -21.61
N LEU A 539 -12.09 -19.05 -22.04
CA LEU A 539 -12.67 -18.27 -23.13
C LEU A 539 -12.26 -18.91 -24.46
N PRO A 540 -13.21 -19.40 -25.29
CA PRO A 540 -12.86 -20.09 -26.53
C PRO A 540 -12.27 -19.11 -27.55
N ASP A 541 -12.88 -17.94 -27.70
CA ASP A 541 -12.53 -16.92 -28.68
C ASP A 541 -12.67 -15.51 -28.10
N ARG A 542 -12.39 -14.50 -28.94
CA ARG A 542 -12.64 -13.08 -28.60
C ARG A 542 -14.13 -12.88 -28.29
N PRO A 543 -14.48 -12.34 -27.11
CA PRO A 543 -15.87 -12.07 -26.77
C PRO A 543 -16.46 -10.90 -27.59
N GLU A 544 -17.77 -10.95 -27.82
CA GLU A 544 -18.52 -9.86 -28.45
C GLU A 544 -19.01 -8.87 -27.39
N ALA A 545 -18.89 -7.57 -27.69
CA ALA A 545 -19.42 -6.52 -26.81
C ALA A 545 -20.94 -6.44 -26.98
N HIS A 546 -21.68 -6.41 -25.88
CA HIS A 546 -23.14 -6.19 -25.87
C HIS A 546 -23.53 -4.75 -25.53
N ALA A 547 -22.55 -3.93 -25.13
CA ALA A 547 -22.72 -2.53 -24.80
C ALA A 547 -21.40 -1.77 -25.03
N GLY A 548 -21.48 -0.43 -25.04
CA GLY A 548 -20.32 0.43 -24.84
C GLY A 548 -20.16 0.83 -23.38
N ALA A 549 -18.94 1.07 -22.95
CA ALA A 549 -18.60 1.57 -21.64
C ALA A 549 -17.52 2.64 -21.75
N SER A 550 -17.58 3.67 -20.89
CA SER A 550 -16.57 4.72 -20.84
C SER A 550 -16.39 5.23 -19.43
N VAL A 551 -15.14 5.56 -19.10
CA VAL A 551 -14.79 6.31 -17.89
C VAL A 551 -14.31 7.71 -18.28
N ARG A 552 -14.76 8.72 -17.55
CA ARG A 552 -14.39 10.12 -17.76
C ARG A 552 -13.80 10.70 -16.48
N SER A 553 -12.72 11.46 -16.63
CA SER A 553 -12.07 12.15 -15.51
C SER A 553 -12.77 13.46 -15.16
N LEU A 554 -12.88 13.73 -13.86
CA LEU A 554 -13.25 15.02 -13.31
C LEU A 554 -12.00 15.88 -13.19
N VAL A 555 -12.00 17.06 -13.82
CA VAL A 555 -10.87 18.02 -13.79
C VAL A 555 -11.38 19.42 -13.48
N SER A 556 -10.50 20.30 -13.03
CA SER A 556 -10.79 21.70 -12.74
C SER A 556 -9.53 22.56 -12.91
N GLU A 557 -9.73 23.87 -13.00
CA GLU A 557 -8.66 24.86 -12.84
C GLU A 557 -7.96 24.75 -11.48
N PRO A 558 -6.68 25.17 -11.38
CA PRO A 558 -5.95 25.16 -10.12
C PRO A 558 -6.61 26.02 -9.03
N GLY A 559 -6.56 25.54 -7.79
CA GLY A 559 -7.15 26.23 -6.65
C GLY A 559 -7.33 25.31 -5.46
N ARG A 560 -8.28 25.63 -4.58
CA ARG A 560 -8.61 24.83 -3.40
C ARG A 560 -10.05 24.33 -3.48
N VAL A 561 -10.25 23.04 -3.23
CA VAL A 561 -11.59 22.45 -3.21
C VAL A 561 -12.39 23.05 -2.06
N GLU A 562 -13.51 23.72 -2.37
CA GLU A 562 -14.45 24.27 -1.39
C GLU A 562 -15.48 23.22 -0.97
N SER A 563 -16.14 22.57 -1.94
CA SER A 563 -17.16 21.55 -1.68
C SER A 563 -17.13 20.43 -2.72
N VAL A 564 -17.66 19.27 -2.32
CA VAL A 564 -17.84 18.08 -3.16
C VAL A 564 -19.26 17.57 -2.90
N GLU A 565 -20.11 17.65 -3.92
CA GLU A 565 -21.54 17.33 -3.84
C GLU A 565 -21.98 16.46 -5.04
N GLY A 566 -23.08 15.72 -4.86
CA GLY A 566 -23.74 14.97 -5.93
C GLY A 566 -23.08 13.63 -6.33
N VAL A 567 -22.09 13.17 -5.56
CA VAL A 567 -21.42 11.87 -5.80
C VAL A 567 -22.39 10.69 -5.65
N ALA A 568 -23.18 10.67 -4.58
CA ALA A 568 -24.17 9.62 -4.34
C ALA A 568 -25.30 9.63 -5.38
N ASP A 569 -25.75 10.83 -5.76
CA ASP A 569 -26.77 11.00 -6.80
C ASP A 569 -26.28 10.51 -8.16
N ALA A 570 -25.02 10.79 -8.51
CA ALA A 570 -24.38 10.28 -9.71
C ALA A 570 -24.30 8.74 -9.68
N ALA A 571 -23.84 8.16 -8.56
CA ALA A 571 -23.70 6.72 -8.41
C ALA A 571 -25.03 5.96 -8.49
N ALA A 572 -26.14 6.61 -8.15
CA ALA A 572 -27.48 6.03 -8.21
C ALA A 572 -28.15 6.13 -9.60
N ARG A 573 -27.53 6.79 -10.59
CA ARG A 573 -28.13 6.94 -11.93
C ARG A 573 -28.04 5.65 -12.75
N ASP A 574 -29.09 5.39 -13.52
CA ASP A 574 -29.13 4.27 -14.45
C ASP A 574 -27.97 4.31 -15.45
N GLY A 575 -27.30 3.16 -15.61
CA GLY A 575 -26.16 3.01 -16.49
C GLY A 575 -24.84 3.54 -15.94
N VAL A 576 -24.78 4.03 -14.71
CA VAL A 576 -23.51 4.31 -14.02
C VAL A 576 -22.96 3.02 -13.43
N LEU A 577 -21.69 2.72 -13.74
CA LEU A 577 -20.98 1.54 -13.25
C LEU A 577 -20.28 1.79 -11.93
N ASP A 578 -19.59 2.94 -11.83
CA ASP A 578 -18.88 3.36 -10.62
C ASP A 578 -18.60 4.87 -10.65
N VAL A 579 -18.47 5.47 -9.46
CA VAL A 579 -18.10 6.88 -9.25
C VAL A 579 -17.05 6.94 -8.14
N ARG A 580 -15.82 7.30 -8.49
CA ARG A 580 -14.73 7.48 -7.50
C ARG A 580 -14.25 8.92 -7.53
N VAL A 581 -14.71 9.72 -6.58
CA VAL A 581 -14.18 11.07 -6.35
C VAL A 581 -13.12 11.00 -5.26
N THR A 582 -11.89 11.35 -5.61
CA THR A 582 -10.73 11.35 -4.70
C THR A 582 -10.57 12.71 -4.01
N ALA A 583 -11.01 13.78 -4.66
CA ALA A 583 -10.97 15.14 -4.12
C ALA A 583 -11.85 15.29 -2.87
N LYS A 584 -11.34 16.04 -1.88
CA LYS A 584 -12.03 16.37 -0.64
C LYS A 584 -12.00 17.88 -0.39
N PRO A 585 -13.01 18.43 0.32
CA PRO A 585 -12.96 19.81 0.78
C PRO A 585 -11.65 20.14 1.48
N GLY A 586 -10.97 21.16 0.99
CA GLY A 586 -9.70 21.65 1.48
C GLY A 586 -8.45 21.13 0.74
N ASP A 587 -8.60 20.16 -0.17
CA ASP A 587 -7.52 19.69 -1.01
C ASP A 587 -7.08 20.78 -2.01
N THR A 588 -5.80 20.75 -2.38
CA THR A 588 -5.24 21.61 -3.41
C THR A 588 -5.37 20.94 -4.77
N VAL A 589 -5.96 21.65 -5.73
CA VAL A 589 -6.02 21.28 -7.14
C VAL A 589 -4.85 21.94 -7.86
N HIS A 590 -4.03 21.13 -8.51
CA HIS A 590 -2.93 21.60 -9.35
C HIS A 590 -3.34 21.60 -10.82
N ALA A 591 -2.53 22.27 -11.65
CA ALA A 591 -2.64 22.10 -13.09
C ALA A 591 -2.41 20.63 -13.46
N LEU A 592 -3.20 20.10 -14.39
CA LEU A 592 -3.15 18.71 -14.80
C LEU A 592 -1.77 18.36 -15.39
N ARG A 593 -0.99 17.53 -14.69
CA ARG A 593 0.32 17.03 -15.16
C ARG A 593 0.32 15.53 -15.33
N ASP A 594 -0.36 14.81 -14.46
CA ASP A 594 -0.45 13.36 -14.44
C ASP A 594 -1.83 12.91 -13.94
N ASN A 595 -2.02 11.60 -13.81
CA ASN A 595 -3.28 10.99 -13.40
C ASN A 595 -3.74 11.38 -11.98
N TRP A 596 -2.88 11.96 -11.13
CA TRP A 596 -3.19 12.35 -9.75
C TRP A 596 -3.77 13.75 -9.61
N ASP A 597 -3.58 14.60 -10.61
CA ASP A 597 -4.18 15.94 -10.62
C ASP A 597 -5.68 15.87 -11.04
N ARG A 598 -6.21 14.67 -11.32
CA ARG A 598 -7.64 14.40 -11.51
C ARG A 598 -8.39 14.39 -10.18
N LEU A 599 -9.61 14.90 -10.18
CA LEU A 599 -10.47 15.00 -9.00
C LEU A 599 -11.29 13.73 -8.75
N GLY A 600 -11.44 12.89 -9.77
CA GLY A 600 -12.20 11.66 -9.72
C GLY A 600 -12.48 11.07 -11.10
N LEU A 601 -13.17 9.94 -11.10
CA LEU A 601 -13.54 9.17 -12.28
C LEU A 601 -15.03 8.78 -12.21
N VAL A 602 -15.70 8.81 -13.35
CA VAL A 602 -17.09 8.34 -13.52
C VAL A 602 -17.12 7.34 -14.66
N ALA A 603 -17.44 6.08 -14.34
CA ALA A 603 -17.59 5.00 -15.32
C ALA A 603 -19.08 4.75 -15.60
N VAL A 604 -19.43 4.63 -16.88
CA VAL A 604 -20.81 4.42 -17.34
C VAL A 604 -20.87 3.38 -18.47
N THR A 605 -22.06 2.86 -18.73
CA THR A 605 -22.41 2.07 -19.91
C THR A 605 -23.40 2.81 -20.80
N GLY A 606 -23.45 2.41 -22.07
CA GLY A 606 -24.40 2.87 -23.07
C GLY A 606 -24.64 1.79 -24.13
N PRO A 607 -25.61 1.99 -25.04
CA PRO A 607 -25.89 1.03 -26.12
C PRO A 607 -24.70 0.83 -27.07
N ASP A 608 -23.84 1.84 -27.21
CA ASP A 608 -22.60 1.81 -27.98
C ASP A 608 -21.53 2.69 -27.29
N THR A 609 -20.29 2.60 -27.75
CA THR A 609 -19.16 3.34 -27.16
C THR A 609 -19.36 4.85 -27.21
N ASP A 610 -19.89 5.39 -28.31
CA ASP A 610 -20.12 6.83 -28.46
C ASP A 610 -21.18 7.34 -27.47
N ALA A 611 -22.25 6.57 -27.26
CA ALA A 611 -23.29 6.85 -26.29
C ALA A 611 -22.75 6.79 -24.85
N ALA A 612 -21.87 5.83 -24.54
CA ALA A 612 -21.22 5.76 -23.23
C ALA A 612 -20.33 6.97 -22.97
N ILE A 613 -19.52 7.41 -23.96
CA ILE A 613 -18.66 8.59 -23.85
C ILE A 613 -19.50 9.85 -23.59
N ARG A 614 -20.60 10.06 -24.33
CA ARG A 614 -21.51 11.20 -24.14
C ARG A 614 -22.15 11.16 -22.74
N ARG A 615 -22.70 10.01 -22.36
CA ARG A 615 -23.35 9.81 -21.06
C ARG A 615 -22.39 10.10 -19.90
N GLY A 616 -21.13 9.71 -19.98
CA GLY A 616 -20.15 10.00 -18.93
C GLY A 616 -19.96 11.51 -18.71
N GLY A 617 -19.95 12.28 -19.81
CA GLY A 617 -19.93 13.74 -19.74
C GLY A 617 -21.21 14.34 -19.15
N GLU A 618 -22.38 13.83 -19.55
CA GLU A 618 -23.69 14.25 -19.04
C GLU A 618 -23.85 13.99 -17.53
N VAL A 619 -23.48 12.78 -17.06
CA VAL A 619 -23.54 12.43 -15.63
C VAL A 619 -22.67 13.36 -14.80
N ILE A 620 -21.44 13.62 -15.25
CA ILE A 620 -20.54 14.58 -14.59
C ILE A 620 -21.17 15.98 -14.57
N GLY A 621 -21.63 16.47 -15.72
CA GLY A 621 -22.17 17.83 -15.86
C GLY A 621 -23.47 18.08 -15.10
N ASP A 622 -24.31 17.05 -14.94
CA ASP A 622 -25.63 17.18 -14.34
C ASP A 622 -25.65 16.86 -12.84
N ALA A 623 -24.87 15.87 -12.40
CA ALA A 623 -24.94 15.35 -11.03
C ALA A 623 -23.83 15.87 -10.14
N ILE A 624 -22.59 15.96 -10.63
CA ILE A 624 -21.42 16.20 -9.78
C ILE A 624 -21.14 17.70 -9.69
N ARG A 625 -21.00 18.19 -8.46
CA ARG A 625 -20.67 19.59 -8.16
C ARG A 625 -19.47 19.63 -7.24
N ILE A 626 -18.28 19.71 -7.84
CA ILE A 626 -17.04 19.99 -7.10
C ILE A 626 -16.67 21.43 -7.37
N ARG A 627 -16.61 22.22 -6.31
CA ARG A 627 -16.30 23.65 -6.40
C ARG A 627 -14.86 23.90 -6.03
N VAL A 628 -14.14 24.65 -6.85
CA VAL A 628 -12.72 24.98 -6.65
C VAL A 628 -12.55 26.49 -6.65
N VAL A 629 -11.91 27.02 -5.61
CA VAL A 629 -11.65 28.47 -5.45
C VAL A 629 -10.18 28.74 -5.77
N GLY A 630 -9.94 29.53 -6.81
CA GLY A 630 -8.60 29.98 -7.22
C GLY A 630 -7.99 30.98 -6.24
N GLU A 631 -6.68 31.17 -6.33
CA GLU A 631 -5.96 32.15 -5.50
C GLU A 631 -6.41 33.60 -5.74
N ASP A 632 -6.96 33.88 -6.93
CA ASP A 632 -7.55 35.16 -7.32
C ASP A 632 -9.01 35.35 -6.84
N GLY A 633 -9.55 34.38 -6.09
CA GLY A 633 -10.92 34.37 -5.59
C GLY A 633 -11.97 33.94 -6.61
N ARG A 634 -11.59 33.60 -7.85
CA ARG A 634 -12.54 33.04 -8.84
C ARG A 634 -12.94 31.64 -8.44
N THR A 635 -14.18 31.29 -8.75
CA THR A 635 -14.73 29.97 -8.46
C THR A 635 -14.97 29.21 -9.76
N TRP A 636 -14.49 27.97 -9.79
CA TRP A 636 -14.63 27.04 -10.90
C TRP A 636 -15.46 25.83 -10.46
N LEU A 637 -16.17 25.23 -11.40
CA LEU A 637 -16.80 23.93 -11.21
C LEU A 637 -15.98 22.88 -11.96
N ALA A 638 -15.73 21.76 -11.29
CA ALA A 638 -15.16 20.61 -11.98
C ALA A 638 -16.06 20.15 -13.11
N HIS A 639 -15.44 19.68 -14.18
CA HIS A 639 -16.10 19.25 -15.40
C HIS A 639 -15.43 17.98 -15.93
N ALA A 640 -16.09 17.33 -16.89
CA ALA A 640 -15.53 16.16 -17.55
C ALA A 640 -14.37 16.60 -18.46
N ALA A 641 -13.20 15.97 -18.30
CA ALA A 641 -12.07 16.18 -19.19
C ALA A 641 -12.44 15.87 -20.64
N GLU A 642 -11.95 16.65 -21.60
CA GLU A 642 -12.27 16.45 -23.03
C GLU A 642 -11.86 15.06 -23.50
N ALA A 643 -12.78 14.38 -24.19
CA ALA A 643 -12.51 13.14 -24.91
C ALA A 643 -12.45 13.47 -26.40
N ARG A 644 -11.24 13.53 -26.97
CA ARG A 644 -11.06 13.75 -28.41
C ARG A 644 -11.39 12.46 -29.17
N SER A 645 -12.02 12.59 -30.34
CA SER A 645 -12.39 11.46 -31.19
C SER A 645 -11.17 10.92 -31.94
N LEU A 646 -11.05 9.59 -32.08
CA LEU A 646 -10.05 8.95 -32.95
C LEU A 646 -10.19 9.36 -34.42
N ALA A 647 -11.35 9.88 -34.86
CA ALA A 647 -11.56 10.37 -36.22
C ALA A 647 -10.67 11.58 -36.60
N GLU A 648 -9.98 12.18 -35.63
CA GLU A 648 -9.01 13.28 -35.85
C GLU A 648 -7.56 12.77 -35.96
N VAL A 649 -7.32 11.46 -35.84
CA VAL A 649 -6.00 10.86 -35.99
C VAL A 649 -5.85 10.35 -37.43
N PRO A 650 -4.88 10.84 -38.22
CA PRO A 650 -4.67 10.39 -39.60
C PRO A 650 -4.42 8.88 -39.67
N ALA A 651 -4.99 8.25 -40.71
CA ALA A 651 -4.95 6.81 -40.98
C ALA A 651 -3.55 6.21 -41.15
#